data_AF-L0JH77-F1
#
_entry.id   AF-L0JH77-F1
#
_cell.length_a   1.000
_cell.length_b   1.000
_cell.length_c   1.000
_cell.angle_alpha   90.00
_cell.angle_beta   90.00
_cell.angle_gamma   90.00
#
_symmetry.space_group_name_H-M   'P 1'
#
loop_
_entity.id
_entity.type
_entity.pdbx_description
1 polymer ?
#
loop_
_entity_poly.entity_id
_entity_poly.type
_entity_poly.pdbx_seq_one_letter_code
_entity_poly.pdbx_strand_id
1 'polypeptide(L)'
;MASRTDIHQNLFQLYEHYVGEPDSSKDVYGYWLFIVGYVIGAAGVATFVVGYAGEGEPYTLIRASGITAATGLALCLFGIVLMLPVRKRGIQASFVGLLVSFAGVGFFGWAYPNNWRELGVDYSVEVISVYTLGIGIIAGVTALVPILTGQRGMFVEEEGQTEDPPILTGDAMESAQFAAFRDDNGDWQWHVLHLEALAQSTESAVTRPEATEGIERVKSQISSAGLMELTTSAFRLYEDRDGTWQWTLARDDGSIVGACAGEFDERDGAEESVSFLKDEGPDADVIEIEGAAFTYEERRDKWYWQLVDDDRVPLASSETGHSTQERAEEAAHTFAERFDRARVLDVENVGVELRERADGWSWRIVDAADDVLATSTDAFDSRRDAEEAAEALLPELESASVTVAGEPTYELYESGEEWRYRLVDENEHVVARSPEGTDDRLAVDTWTERFGDNAADADVVEIDDAEYEVYPAEDVDAGSAASTPDDDLPAAIEEPEPAADGGTAVDAPDAEDASPWHWRLVTDDRDVVAASTEPHPDAESATAAIERVRQQASEAELIEFENAAFQVYEADSGEWRWRLIDEDGNVLADSGAEHTSRGEAAEAMMTLKEQAPEAELLEIETAAFELFVNEDDEWGWRLIDEAGKLVAEDPATHPTRGAARQAMNRLLEHLDSDVRTMDRAIFQPYATEDWHWRFVLPSGETVAVDGEAHPTQDELVDSLEDVRTAAVSARRHTIGDVSIQLYGTDEWRFRLLDRDRQEIADATVSDADREAAMDGVEDLKRHAGDAPIFAIEDAAIRVDDADGWSWELVDGDRTVIAEAVDDEPDRETLLEAIEEVRQLAPMAGRVDFDVASFELVADEDDRWQWRLIDEDGRTVATGSETHETADDARDALADVRGLIESASILEIDSVSFELHTAEDGWVWQLIDEYGATMAESTQTYENRTEAREAMNDVKAQAPDGWITFTE
;
A
#
# COMPACT_ATOMS: atom_id res chain seq x y z
N MET A 1 -33.39 10.39 18.50
CA MET A 1 -33.69 11.39 17.44
C MET A 1 -35.15 11.77 17.57
N ALA A 2 -35.57 12.99 17.21
CA ALA A 2 -37.01 13.30 17.13
C ALA A 2 -37.63 12.43 16.02
N SER A 3 -38.73 11.74 16.28
CA SER A 3 -39.39 10.90 15.27
C SER A 3 -39.79 11.76 14.07
N ARG A 4 -39.96 11.15 12.89
CA ARG A 4 -40.40 11.87 11.67
C ARG A 4 -41.70 12.65 11.92
N THR A 5 -42.55 12.10 12.78
CA THR A 5 -43.82 12.67 13.25
C THR A 5 -43.59 13.88 14.15
N ASP A 6 -42.65 13.82 15.10
CA ASP A 6 -42.30 14.96 15.97
C ASP A 6 -41.75 16.15 15.17
N ILE A 7 -40.91 15.89 14.17
CA ILE A 7 -40.36 16.94 13.31
C ILE A 7 -41.49 17.59 12.50
N HIS A 8 -42.41 16.78 11.98
CA HIS A 8 -43.58 17.28 11.26
C HIS A 8 -44.47 18.16 12.16
N GLN A 9 -44.83 17.69 13.37
CA GLN A 9 -45.65 18.46 14.31
C GLN A 9 -44.95 19.77 14.73
N ASN A 10 -43.65 19.72 15.06
CA ASN A 10 -42.89 20.90 15.44
C ASN A 10 -42.83 21.96 14.32
N LEU A 11 -42.61 21.57 13.06
CA LEU A 11 -42.54 22.52 11.94
C LEU A 11 -43.86 23.28 11.75
N PHE A 12 -44.99 22.61 11.98
CA PHE A 12 -46.34 23.19 11.88
C PHE A 12 -46.66 24.10 13.06
N GLN A 13 -46.37 23.66 14.29
CA GLN A 13 -46.53 24.51 15.48
C GLN A 13 -45.69 25.79 15.39
N LEU A 14 -44.45 25.67 14.90
CA LEU A 14 -43.55 26.82 14.75
C LEU A 14 -44.03 27.77 13.63
N TYR A 15 -44.57 27.22 12.54
CA TYR A 15 -45.20 28.03 11.49
C TYR A 15 -46.44 28.76 12.01
N GLU A 16 -47.33 28.07 12.74
CA GLU A 16 -48.53 28.70 13.33
C GLU A 16 -48.16 29.80 14.32
N HIS A 17 -47.13 29.59 15.14
CA HIS A 17 -46.65 30.56 16.12
C HIS A 17 -46.07 31.83 15.47
N TYR A 18 -45.31 31.70 14.38
CA TYR A 18 -44.58 32.82 13.77
C TYR A 18 -45.28 33.45 12.55
N VAL A 19 -46.17 32.72 11.87
CA VAL A 19 -46.80 33.13 10.61
C VAL A 19 -48.32 33.22 10.75
N GLY A 20 -48.98 32.17 11.26
CA GLY A 20 -50.44 32.06 11.42
C GLY A 20 -51.00 30.70 11.01
N GLU A 21 -52.32 30.50 11.14
CA GLU A 21 -52.98 29.22 10.83
C GLU A 21 -52.78 28.86 9.35
N PRO A 22 -52.20 27.68 9.03
CA PRO A 22 -51.88 27.31 7.65
C PRO A 22 -53.14 26.92 6.87
N ASP A 23 -53.26 27.41 5.64
CA ASP A 23 -54.35 27.02 4.72
C ASP A 23 -54.09 25.63 4.10
N SER A 24 -52.82 25.20 4.00
CA SER A 24 -52.42 23.87 3.53
C SER A 24 -51.08 23.42 4.13
N SER A 25 -50.87 22.10 4.21
CA SER A 25 -49.57 21.51 4.58
C SER A 25 -48.41 21.98 3.69
N LYS A 26 -48.69 22.28 2.41
CA LYS A 26 -47.69 22.77 1.45
C LYS A 26 -47.12 24.15 1.82
N ASP A 27 -47.91 25.00 2.47
CA ASP A 27 -47.48 26.36 2.85
C ASP A 27 -46.41 26.31 3.93
N VAL A 28 -46.54 25.36 4.86
CA VAL A 28 -45.58 25.13 5.95
C VAL A 28 -44.25 24.60 5.40
N TYR A 29 -44.29 23.56 4.58
CA TYR A 29 -43.09 23.00 3.96
C TYR A 29 -42.42 24.00 3.01
N GLY A 30 -43.19 24.76 2.23
CA GLY A 30 -42.68 25.82 1.37
C GLY A 30 -41.92 26.90 2.15
N TYR A 31 -42.44 27.29 3.33
CA TYR A 31 -41.79 28.24 4.23
C TYR A 31 -40.47 27.77 4.77
N TRP A 32 -40.43 26.58 5.34
CA TRP A 32 -39.19 26.04 5.89
C TRP A 32 -38.14 25.79 4.81
N LEU A 33 -38.56 25.32 3.63
CA LEU A 33 -37.66 25.12 2.51
C LEU A 33 -37.06 26.45 1.99
N PHE A 34 -37.86 27.51 1.97
CA PHE A 34 -37.38 28.85 1.64
C PHE A 34 -36.36 29.35 2.68
N ILE A 35 -36.63 29.18 3.97
CA ILE A 35 -35.71 29.61 5.04
C ILE A 35 -34.40 28.83 5.01
N VAL A 36 -34.46 27.50 4.87
CA VAL A 36 -33.27 26.64 4.75
C VAL A 36 -32.46 27.00 3.52
N GLY A 37 -33.11 27.13 2.36
CA GLY A 37 -32.47 27.59 1.12
C GLY A 37 -31.80 28.95 1.28
N TYR A 38 -32.43 29.88 2.02
CA TYR A 38 -31.89 31.20 2.27
C TYR A 38 -30.63 31.15 3.15
N VAL A 39 -30.65 30.35 4.21
CA VAL A 39 -29.50 30.17 5.10
C VAL A 39 -28.33 29.52 4.35
N ILE A 40 -28.59 28.47 3.57
CA ILE A 40 -27.58 27.81 2.73
C ILE A 40 -27.01 28.80 1.72
N GLY A 41 -27.87 29.52 1.01
CA GLY A 41 -27.45 30.52 0.03
C GLY A 41 -26.60 31.64 0.65
N ALA A 42 -27.03 32.15 1.81
CA ALA A 42 -26.30 33.18 2.56
C ALA A 42 -24.95 32.66 3.07
N ALA A 43 -24.88 31.42 3.55
CA ALA A 43 -23.63 30.78 3.96
C ALA A 43 -22.67 30.63 2.77
N GLY A 44 -23.16 30.19 1.61
CA GLY A 44 -22.35 30.12 0.38
C GLY A 44 -21.76 31.47 -0.01
N VAL A 45 -22.56 32.55 0.02
CA VAL A 45 -22.08 33.91 -0.25
C VAL A 45 -21.09 34.39 0.82
N ALA A 46 -21.33 34.10 2.10
CA ALA A 46 -20.41 34.45 3.18
C ALA A 46 -19.06 33.74 3.02
N THR A 47 -19.06 32.44 2.72
CA THR A 47 -17.85 31.65 2.43
C THR A 47 -17.09 32.21 1.23
N PHE A 48 -17.79 32.64 0.18
CA PHE A 48 -17.16 33.31 -0.96
C PHE A 48 -16.46 34.62 -0.55
N VAL A 49 -17.11 35.46 0.27
CA VAL A 49 -16.56 36.73 0.75
C VAL A 49 -15.35 36.52 1.68
N VAL A 50 -15.42 35.54 2.58
CA VAL A 50 -14.31 35.19 3.49
C VAL A 50 -13.15 34.61 2.69
N GLY A 51 -13.41 33.70 1.75
CA GLY A 51 -12.39 33.10 0.90
C GLY A 51 -11.68 34.12 0.00
N TYR A 52 -12.36 35.18 -0.43
CA TYR A 52 -11.75 36.28 -1.18
C TYR A 52 -10.82 37.16 -0.33
N ALA A 53 -10.96 37.15 1.00
CA ALA A 53 -10.20 37.99 1.93
C ALA A 53 -9.03 37.27 2.64
N GLY A 54 -8.94 35.94 2.56
CA GLY A 54 -7.93 35.12 3.22
C GLY A 54 -6.78 34.65 2.32
N GLU A 55 -5.67 34.19 2.91
CA GLU A 55 -4.49 33.60 2.22
C GLU A 55 -4.63 32.09 1.94
N GLY A 56 -5.86 31.55 1.86
CA GLY A 56 -6.13 30.12 1.66
C GLY A 56 -6.08 29.67 0.19
N GLU A 57 -6.11 28.36 -0.05
CA GLU A 57 -6.19 27.80 -1.41
C GLU A 57 -7.45 28.32 -2.15
N PRO A 58 -7.29 29.13 -3.22
CA PRO A 58 -8.42 29.87 -3.78
C PRO A 58 -9.48 28.96 -4.43
N TYR A 59 -9.07 27.81 -4.98
CA TYR A 59 -9.94 26.98 -5.81
C TYR A 59 -10.95 26.16 -5.00
N THR A 60 -10.55 25.59 -3.86
CA THR A 60 -11.43 24.76 -3.03
C THR A 60 -12.56 25.59 -2.40
N LEU A 61 -12.24 26.79 -1.91
CA LEU A 61 -13.20 27.74 -1.34
C LEU A 61 -14.19 28.29 -2.38
N ILE A 62 -13.72 28.56 -3.61
CA ILE A 62 -14.60 29.01 -4.70
C ILE A 62 -15.54 27.87 -5.14
N ARG A 63 -15.04 26.64 -5.24
CA ARG A 63 -15.86 25.46 -5.57
C ARG A 63 -16.96 25.25 -4.53
N ALA A 64 -16.59 25.21 -3.25
CA ALA A 64 -17.53 25.01 -2.14
C ALA A 64 -18.56 26.14 -2.06
N SER A 65 -18.12 27.40 -2.13
CA SER A 65 -19.04 28.56 -2.08
C SER A 65 -20.00 28.62 -3.28
N GLY A 66 -19.54 28.25 -4.48
CA GLY A 66 -20.39 28.17 -5.68
C GLY A 66 -21.46 27.09 -5.58
N ILE A 67 -21.10 25.90 -5.10
CA ILE A 67 -22.05 24.79 -4.88
C ILE A 67 -23.10 25.19 -3.85
N THR A 68 -22.67 25.71 -2.70
CA THR A 68 -23.58 26.07 -1.60
C THR A 68 -24.51 27.23 -2.00
N ALA A 69 -23.99 28.28 -2.64
CA ALA A 69 -24.80 29.42 -3.06
C ALA A 69 -25.85 29.04 -4.14
N ALA A 70 -25.47 28.21 -5.11
CA ALA A 70 -26.37 27.76 -6.17
C ALA A 70 -27.46 26.81 -5.63
N THR A 71 -27.08 25.87 -4.75
CA THR A 71 -28.04 24.97 -4.09
C THR A 71 -29.07 25.77 -3.28
N GLY A 72 -28.61 26.73 -2.47
CA GLY A 72 -29.50 27.58 -1.68
C GLY A 72 -30.48 28.40 -2.53
N LEU A 73 -30.03 28.95 -3.66
CA LEU A 73 -30.90 29.71 -4.56
C LEU A 73 -32.00 28.83 -5.18
N ALA A 74 -31.67 27.62 -5.64
CA ALA A 74 -32.63 26.70 -6.24
C ALA A 74 -33.70 26.27 -5.21
N LEU A 75 -33.28 25.96 -3.98
CA LEU A 75 -34.18 25.64 -2.86
C LEU A 75 -35.11 26.80 -2.50
N CYS A 76 -34.58 28.03 -2.42
CA CYS A 76 -35.40 29.23 -2.19
C CYS A 76 -36.51 29.39 -3.22
N LEU A 77 -36.17 29.28 -4.51
CA LEU A 77 -37.14 29.46 -5.59
C LEU A 77 -38.20 28.36 -5.59
N PHE A 78 -37.81 27.12 -5.30
CA PHE A 78 -38.76 26.01 -5.18
C PHE A 78 -39.67 26.16 -3.95
N GLY A 79 -39.12 26.60 -2.80
CA GLY A 79 -39.91 26.93 -1.60
C GLY A 79 -40.97 28.01 -1.87
N ILE A 80 -40.63 29.05 -2.64
CA ILE A 80 -41.59 30.07 -3.08
C ILE A 80 -42.70 29.48 -3.96
N VAL A 81 -42.39 28.52 -4.84
CA VAL A 81 -43.40 27.86 -5.67
C VAL A 81 -44.38 27.04 -4.81
N LEU A 82 -43.89 26.36 -3.77
CA LEU A 82 -44.73 25.58 -2.87
C LEU A 82 -45.75 26.44 -2.09
N MET A 83 -45.44 27.71 -1.84
CA MET A 83 -46.36 28.69 -1.23
C MET A 83 -47.36 29.32 -2.22
N LEU A 84 -47.18 29.10 -3.52
CA LEU A 84 -48.09 29.66 -4.51
C LEU A 84 -49.22 28.66 -4.77
N PRO A 85 -50.44 29.13 -5.07
CA PRO A 85 -51.60 28.27 -5.36
C PRO A 85 -51.46 27.63 -6.75
N VAL A 86 -50.54 26.67 -6.86
CA VAL A 86 -50.17 26.00 -8.11
C VAL A 86 -50.64 24.55 -8.04
N ARG A 87 -51.32 24.07 -9.09
CA ARG A 87 -51.74 22.66 -9.18
C ARG A 87 -50.54 21.71 -9.12
N LYS A 88 -50.80 20.45 -8.74
CA LYS A 88 -49.81 19.35 -8.70
C LYS A 88 -48.85 19.32 -9.91
N ARG A 89 -49.34 19.59 -11.13
CA ARG A 89 -48.51 19.63 -12.35
C ARG A 89 -47.48 20.76 -12.38
N GLY A 90 -47.79 21.93 -11.81
CA GLY A 90 -46.83 23.02 -11.71
C GLY A 90 -45.79 22.76 -10.62
N ILE A 91 -46.17 22.08 -9.54
CA ILE A 91 -45.21 21.58 -8.52
C ILE A 91 -44.27 20.55 -9.15
N GLN A 92 -44.80 19.57 -9.90
CA GLN A 92 -43.98 18.59 -10.65
C GLN A 92 -43.02 19.27 -11.63
N ALA A 93 -43.49 20.26 -12.38
CA ALA A 93 -42.63 21.01 -13.31
C ALA A 93 -41.49 21.75 -12.56
N SER A 94 -41.79 22.40 -11.44
CA SER A 94 -40.76 23.06 -10.62
C SER A 94 -39.82 22.07 -9.95
N PHE A 95 -40.29 20.88 -9.57
CA PHE A 95 -39.43 19.81 -9.05
C PHE A 95 -38.46 19.29 -10.13
N VAL A 96 -38.92 19.12 -11.37
CA VAL A 96 -38.04 18.82 -12.51
C VAL A 96 -37.02 19.95 -12.71
N GLY A 97 -37.44 21.21 -12.61
CA GLY A 97 -36.53 22.36 -12.64
C GLY A 97 -35.48 22.34 -11.51
N LEU A 98 -35.86 21.89 -10.30
CA LEU A 98 -34.95 21.72 -9.17
C LEU A 98 -33.91 20.63 -9.44
N LEU A 99 -34.33 19.46 -9.93
CA LEU A 99 -33.42 18.37 -10.30
C LEU A 99 -32.43 18.79 -11.40
N VAL A 100 -32.91 19.50 -12.43
CA VAL A 100 -32.05 20.05 -13.49
C VAL A 100 -31.06 21.07 -12.93
N SER A 101 -31.49 21.89 -11.95
CA SER A 101 -30.60 22.83 -11.27
C SER A 101 -29.52 22.10 -10.48
N PHE A 102 -29.86 21.05 -9.71
CA PHE A 102 -28.87 20.25 -8.97
C PHE A 102 -27.91 19.49 -9.88
N ALA A 103 -28.38 18.97 -11.03
CA ALA A 103 -27.49 18.42 -12.04
C ALA A 103 -26.48 19.47 -12.54
N GLY A 104 -26.92 20.71 -12.75
CA GLY A 104 -26.04 21.84 -13.07
C GLY A 104 -25.03 22.15 -11.95
N VAL A 105 -25.44 22.09 -10.68
CA VAL A 105 -24.55 22.30 -9.53
C VAL A 105 -23.51 21.18 -9.40
N GLY A 106 -23.92 19.91 -9.54
CA GLY A 106 -23.00 18.77 -9.55
C GLY A 106 -22.01 18.85 -10.71
N PHE A 107 -22.48 19.23 -11.90
CA PHE A 107 -21.63 19.42 -13.07
C PHE A 107 -20.63 20.58 -12.86
N PHE A 108 -21.03 21.68 -12.22
CA PHE A 108 -20.09 22.73 -11.78
C PHE A 108 -19.03 22.19 -10.83
N GLY A 109 -19.45 21.41 -9.83
CA GLY A 109 -18.55 20.79 -8.87
C GLY A 109 -17.51 19.91 -9.55
N TRP A 110 -17.86 19.13 -10.56
CA TRP A 110 -16.92 18.30 -11.30
C TRP A 110 -16.02 19.10 -12.26
N ALA A 111 -16.58 20.07 -12.98
CA ALA A 111 -15.83 20.82 -14.00
C ALA A 111 -14.82 21.83 -13.41
N TYR A 112 -15.10 22.38 -12.23
CA TYR A 112 -14.25 23.38 -11.58
C TYR A 112 -13.14 22.72 -10.73
N PRO A 113 -11.86 23.16 -10.78
CA PRO A 113 -11.35 24.30 -11.55
C PRO A 113 -10.79 23.95 -12.94
N ASN A 114 -10.53 22.68 -13.22
CA ASN A 114 -9.65 22.24 -14.31
C ASN A 114 -10.25 22.37 -15.73
N ASN A 115 -11.58 22.42 -15.85
CA ASN A 115 -12.33 22.44 -17.12
C ASN A 115 -13.27 23.67 -17.19
N TRP A 116 -12.85 24.80 -16.62
CA TRP A 116 -13.69 25.98 -16.41
C TRP A 116 -12.98 27.28 -16.85
N ARG A 117 -13.61 28.06 -17.74
CA ARG A 117 -13.09 29.36 -18.23
C ARG A 117 -11.67 29.25 -18.83
N GLU A 118 -11.59 28.59 -19.98
CA GLU A 118 -10.36 28.42 -20.77
C GLU A 118 -9.23 27.59 -20.11
N LEU A 119 -9.49 26.97 -18.95
CA LEU A 119 -8.69 25.86 -18.42
C LEU A 119 -9.25 24.55 -18.98
N GLY A 120 -8.40 23.72 -19.60
CA GLY A 120 -8.79 22.40 -20.12
C GLY A 120 -9.83 22.46 -21.26
N VAL A 121 -10.78 21.52 -21.23
CA VAL A 121 -11.97 21.57 -22.11
C VAL A 121 -13.01 22.45 -21.41
N ASP A 122 -13.25 23.65 -21.92
CA ASP A 122 -14.11 24.64 -21.24
C ASP A 122 -15.60 24.23 -21.31
N TYR A 123 -16.12 23.70 -20.19
CA TYR A 123 -17.54 23.35 -20.01
C TYR A 123 -18.37 24.48 -19.36
N SER A 124 -17.81 25.70 -19.23
CA SER A 124 -18.48 26.78 -18.49
C SER A 124 -19.84 27.16 -19.08
N VAL A 125 -19.99 27.10 -20.41
CA VAL A 125 -21.25 27.41 -21.10
C VAL A 125 -22.29 26.32 -20.83
N GLU A 126 -21.90 25.06 -20.89
CA GLU A 126 -22.77 23.90 -20.70
C GLU A 126 -23.29 23.84 -19.27
N VAL A 127 -22.41 23.99 -18.27
CA VAL A 127 -22.77 24.03 -16.85
C VAL A 127 -23.75 25.17 -16.55
N ILE A 128 -23.43 26.39 -17.00
CA ILE A 128 -24.31 27.57 -16.80
C ILE A 128 -25.65 27.36 -17.50
N SER A 129 -25.66 26.75 -18.69
CA SER A 129 -26.89 26.49 -19.46
C SER A 129 -27.80 25.50 -18.75
N VAL A 130 -27.27 24.39 -18.20
CA VAL A 130 -28.05 23.39 -17.45
C VAL A 130 -28.64 24.02 -16.19
N TYR A 131 -27.82 24.72 -15.40
CA TYR A 131 -28.28 25.37 -14.18
C TYR A 131 -29.34 26.46 -14.47
N THR A 132 -29.11 27.29 -15.49
CA THR A 132 -30.05 28.35 -15.90
C THR A 132 -31.35 27.77 -16.45
N LEU A 133 -31.30 26.64 -17.15
CA LEU A 133 -32.48 25.93 -17.62
C LEU A 133 -33.34 25.46 -16.44
N GLY A 134 -32.72 24.85 -15.43
CA GLY A 134 -33.40 24.41 -14.21
C GLY A 134 -34.07 25.57 -13.47
N ILE A 135 -33.31 26.63 -13.19
CA ILE A 135 -33.83 27.86 -12.56
C ILE A 135 -34.91 28.51 -13.42
N GLY A 136 -34.76 28.51 -14.74
CA GLY A 136 -35.72 29.05 -15.70
C GLY A 136 -37.04 28.29 -15.71
N ILE A 137 -37.03 26.97 -15.49
CA ILE A 137 -38.24 26.16 -15.31
C ILE A 137 -38.95 26.56 -14.02
N ILE A 138 -38.22 26.62 -12.90
CA ILE A 138 -38.79 27.01 -11.58
C ILE A 138 -39.37 28.43 -11.65
N ALA A 139 -38.58 29.40 -12.10
CA ALA A 139 -38.98 30.80 -12.21
C ALA A 139 -40.08 31.00 -13.27
N GLY A 140 -40.11 30.17 -14.31
CA GLY A 140 -41.15 30.17 -15.34
C GLY A 140 -42.52 29.82 -14.75
N VAL A 141 -42.58 28.84 -13.83
CA VAL A 141 -43.81 28.50 -13.10
C VAL A 141 -44.26 29.69 -12.25
N THR A 142 -43.34 30.34 -11.52
CA THR A 142 -43.63 31.55 -10.71
C THR A 142 -44.12 32.73 -11.56
N ALA A 143 -43.49 32.98 -12.72
CA ALA A 143 -43.81 34.11 -13.59
C ALA A 143 -45.11 33.91 -14.40
N LEU A 144 -45.55 32.67 -14.59
CA LEU A 144 -46.82 32.35 -15.25
C LEU A 144 -48.04 32.55 -14.33
N VAL A 145 -47.86 32.62 -13.00
CA VAL A 145 -48.95 32.78 -12.03
C VAL A 145 -49.83 34.02 -12.30
N PRO A 146 -49.28 35.24 -12.53
CA PRO A 146 -50.11 36.43 -12.80
C PRO A 146 -50.75 36.46 -14.19
N ILE A 147 -50.26 35.67 -15.15
CA ILE A 147 -50.77 35.63 -16.54
C ILE A 147 -51.90 34.58 -16.68
N LEU A 148 -51.89 33.55 -15.83
CA LEU A 148 -52.86 32.45 -15.84
C LEU A 148 -54.12 32.69 -15.00
N THR A 149 -54.17 33.76 -14.20
CA THR A 149 -55.34 34.16 -13.38
C THR A 149 -56.53 34.69 -14.20
N GLY A 150 -56.41 34.76 -15.53
CA GLY A 150 -57.50 35.09 -16.45
C GLY A 150 -58.39 33.89 -16.80
N GLN A 151 -59.32 33.53 -15.91
CA GLN A 151 -60.55 32.72 -16.08
C GLN A 151 -60.55 31.40 -16.89
N ARG A 152 -59.46 30.93 -17.51
CA ARG A 152 -59.30 29.57 -18.10
C ARG A 152 -57.82 29.16 -18.21
N GLY A 153 -57.14 28.99 -17.08
CA GLY A 153 -55.77 28.45 -17.02
C GLY A 153 -55.72 26.99 -16.56
N MET A 154 -54.91 26.14 -17.22
CA MET A 154 -54.78 24.70 -16.99
C MET A 154 -54.11 24.29 -15.64
N PHE A 155 -53.72 25.26 -14.78
CA PHE A 155 -52.78 25.04 -13.67
C PHE A 155 -53.16 25.64 -12.29
N VAL A 156 -54.41 26.07 -12.07
CA VAL A 156 -54.88 26.65 -10.78
C VAL A 156 -56.15 25.95 -10.28
N GLU A 157 -56.18 25.42 -9.06
CA GLU A 157 -57.41 24.92 -8.41
C GLU A 157 -58.35 26.09 -8.07
N GLU A 158 -59.65 25.94 -8.30
CA GLU A 158 -60.64 26.90 -7.78
C GLU A 158 -60.76 26.66 -6.27
N GLU A 159 -60.01 27.40 -5.47
CA GLU A 159 -60.25 27.46 -4.03
C GLU A 159 -61.53 28.25 -3.77
N GLY A 160 -62.52 27.54 -3.23
CA GLY A 160 -63.82 28.08 -2.85
C GLY A 160 -63.65 29.26 -1.92
N GLN A 161 -64.38 30.34 -2.22
CA GLN A 161 -64.58 31.42 -1.28
C GLN A 161 -65.08 30.83 0.04
N THR A 162 -64.44 31.23 1.14
CA THR A 162 -64.96 31.10 2.50
C THR A 162 -66.37 31.69 2.55
N GLU A 163 -67.40 30.84 2.46
CA GLU A 163 -68.76 31.23 2.82
C GLU A 163 -68.79 31.39 4.34
N ASP A 164 -68.99 32.64 4.79
CA ASP A 164 -69.45 32.94 6.14
C ASP A 164 -70.64 32.02 6.49
N PRO A 165 -70.71 31.46 7.71
CA PRO A 165 -71.75 30.51 8.06
C PRO A 165 -73.15 31.13 7.89
N PRO A 166 -74.11 30.45 7.26
CA PRO A 166 -75.49 30.93 7.19
C PRO A 166 -76.09 30.99 8.60
N ILE A 167 -76.77 32.11 8.87
CA ILE A 167 -77.50 32.35 10.12
C ILE A 167 -78.54 31.24 10.35
N LEU A 168 -78.40 30.56 11.49
CA LEU A 168 -79.26 29.50 12.02
C LEU A 168 -80.77 29.79 11.84
N THR A 169 -81.46 28.91 11.11
CA THR A 169 -82.93 28.76 11.15
C THR A 169 -83.28 27.49 11.93
N GLY A 170 -84.20 27.62 12.90
CA GLY A 170 -84.43 26.69 14.00
C GLY A 170 -85.11 25.35 13.70
N ASP A 171 -84.82 24.70 12.57
CA ASP A 171 -85.23 23.32 12.27
C ASP A 171 -84.07 22.29 12.41
N ALA A 172 -82.85 22.74 12.72
CA ALA A 172 -81.63 21.89 12.76
C ALA A 172 -81.23 21.37 14.16
N MET A 173 -82.13 21.40 15.15
CA MET A 173 -81.84 20.92 16.52
C MET A 173 -82.13 19.42 16.74
N GLU A 174 -82.41 18.64 15.69
CA GLU A 174 -82.67 17.18 15.77
C GLU A 174 -81.58 16.31 15.12
N SER A 175 -80.48 16.88 14.61
CA SER A 175 -79.38 16.14 13.97
C SER A 175 -78.09 16.18 14.81
N ALA A 176 -77.26 15.13 14.71
CA ALA A 176 -75.96 15.07 15.39
C ALA A 176 -75.01 16.21 14.96
N GLN A 177 -74.08 16.60 15.83
CA GLN A 177 -73.07 17.65 15.59
C GLN A 177 -71.67 17.03 15.66
N PHE A 178 -70.80 17.32 14.69
CA PHE A 178 -69.37 17.04 14.84
C PHE A 178 -68.72 18.24 15.53
N ALA A 179 -68.30 18.07 16.78
CA ALA A 179 -67.55 19.07 17.52
C ALA A 179 -66.05 18.76 17.40
N ALA A 180 -65.33 19.56 16.63
CA ALA A 180 -63.88 19.51 16.56
C ALA A 180 -63.28 20.44 17.62
N PHE A 181 -62.31 19.94 18.39
CA PHE A 181 -61.63 20.63 19.48
C PHE A 181 -60.12 20.34 19.42
N ARG A 182 -59.30 21.16 20.06
CA ARG A 182 -57.87 20.89 20.18
C ARG A 182 -57.57 20.01 21.40
N ASP A 183 -56.72 19.02 21.22
CA ASP A 183 -56.16 18.21 22.31
C ASP A 183 -55.02 18.94 23.04
N ASP A 184 -54.41 18.29 24.03
CA ASP A 184 -53.30 18.85 24.82
C ASP A 184 -52.03 19.14 23.99
N ASN A 185 -51.90 18.51 22.81
CA ASN A 185 -50.79 18.70 21.88
C ASN A 185 -51.09 19.80 20.85
N GLY A 186 -52.31 20.33 20.83
CA GLY A 186 -52.77 21.36 19.92
C GLY A 186 -53.33 20.82 18.60
N ASP A 187 -53.45 19.50 18.44
CA ASP A 187 -54.01 18.85 17.26
C ASP A 187 -55.55 18.77 17.37
N TRP A 188 -56.24 18.74 16.25
CA TRP A 188 -57.70 18.67 16.17
C TRP A 188 -58.20 17.23 16.34
N GLN A 189 -59.02 16.98 17.36
CA GLN A 189 -59.84 15.78 17.49
C GLN A 189 -61.32 16.14 17.33
N TRP A 190 -62.18 15.16 17.03
CA TRP A 190 -63.61 15.40 16.88
C TRP A 190 -64.48 14.39 17.61
N HIS A 191 -65.61 14.88 18.13
CA HIS A 191 -66.68 14.08 18.74
C HIS A 191 -67.98 14.19 17.94
N VAL A 192 -68.74 13.10 17.83
CA VAL A 192 -70.14 13.12 17.38
C VAL A 192 -71.03 13.34 18.60
N LEU A 193 -71.71 14.48 18.64
CA LEU A 193 -72.60 14.86 19.73
C LEU A 193 -74.07 14.70 19.30
N HIS A 194 -74.86 13.98 20.09
CA HIS A 194 -76.32 14.05 20.06
C HIS A 194 -76.84 13.98 21.49
N LEU A 195 -77.10 15.15 22.09
CA LEU A 195 -77.33 15.39 23.53
C LEU A 195 -76.10 15.07 24.42
N GLU A 196 -75.37 14.00 24.12
CA GLU A 196 -74.10 13.58 24.73
C GLU A 196 -73.11 13.16 23.62
N ALA A 197 -71.82 13.04 23.94
CA ALA A 197 -70.82 12.54 22.99
C ALA A 197 -71.02 11.03 22.79
N LEU A 198 -71.24 10.61 21.55
CA LEU A 198 -71.53 9.22 21.18
C LEU A 198 -70.32 8.53 20.52
N ALA A 199 -69.46 9.29 19.85
CA ALA A 199 -68.29 8.79 19.14
C ALA A 199 -67.14 9.79 19.22
N GLN A 200 -65.91 9.30 19.20
CA GLN A 200 -64.71 10.13 19.10
C GLN A 200 -63.76 9.63 18.02
N SER A 201 -62.97 10.55 17.46
CA SER A 201 -61.87 10.21 16.57
C SER A 201 -60.72 9.57 17.34
N THR A 202 -60.14 8.50 16.78
CA THR A 202 -58.93 7.88 17.35
C THR A 202 -57.68 8.64 16.92
N GLU A 203 -57.66 9.19 15.70
CA GLU A 203 -56.57 10.02 15.19
C GLU A 203 -56.81 11.52 15.47
N SER A 204 -55.73 12.24 15.75
CA SER A 204 -55.71 13.71 15.78
C SER A 204 -55.23 14.26 14.44
N ALA A 205 -55.70 15.45 14.07
CA ALA A 205 -55.37 16.11 12.81
C ALA A 205 -54.66 17.43 13.09
N VAL A 206 -53.45 17.62 12.56
CA VAL A 206 -52.61 18.80 12.84
C VAL A 206 -53.27 20.09 12.34
N THR A 207 -54.05 20.01 11.26
CA THR A 207 -54.70 21.17 10.65
C THR A 207 -56.22 21.04 10.59
N ARG A 208 -56.92 22.18 10.62
CA ARG A 208 -58.37 22.24 10.45
C ARG A 208 -58.85 21.58 9.13
N PRO A 209 -58.20 21.77 7.97
CA PRO A 209 -58.55 21.06 6.74
C PRO A 209 -58.44 19.54 6.86
N GLU A 210 -57.39 19.00 7.49
CA GLU A 210 -57.25 17.55 7.72
C GLU A 210 -58.34 17.01 8.65
N ALA A 211 -58.67 17.75 9.71
CA ALA A 211 -59.78 17.40 10.60
C ALA A 211 -61.12 17.38 9.85
N THR A 212 -61.34 18.36 8.98
CA THR A 212 -62.54 18.45 8.13
C THR A 212 -62.61 17.26 7.17
N GLU A 213 -61.51 16.90 6.54
CA GLU A 213 -61.41 15.76 5.63
C GLU A 213 -61.70 14.43 6.35
N GLY A 214 -61.16 14.24 7.55
CA GLY A 214 -61.44 13.07 8.40
C GLY A 214 -62.91 12.95 8.77
N ILE A 215 -63.55 14.06 9.18
CA ILE A 215 -64.99 14.09 9.47
C ILE A 215 -65.83 13.77 8.24
N GLU A 216 -65.52 14.37 7.09
CA GLU A 216 -66.26 14.12 5.84
C GLU A 216 -66.06 12.67 5.34
N ARG A 217 -64.89 12.06 5.58
CA ARG A 217 -64.64 10.64 5.31
C ARG A 217 -65.57 9.74 6.13
N VAL A 218 -65.64 9.97 7.45
CA VAL A 218 -66.55 9.25 8.34
C VAL A 218 -68.01 9.44 7.92
N LYS A 219 -68.44 10.68 7.64
CA LYS A 219 -69.82 10.97 7.19
C LYS A 219 -70.19 10.21 5.91
N SER A 220 -69.27 10.15 4.96
CA SER A 220 -69.46 9.45 3.68
C SER A 220 -69.58 7.93 3.86
N GLN A 221 -68.76 7.34 4.75
CA GLN A 221 -68.60 5.89 4.87
C GLN A 221 -69.49 5.23 5.94
N ILE A 222 -69.87 5.96 6.99
CA ILE A 222 -70.59 5.40 8.14
C ILE A 222 -71.99 4.87 7.78
N SER A 223 -72.66 5.48 6.79
CA SER A 223 -73.97 5.05 6.30
C SER A 223 -73.95 3.64 5.71
N SER A 224 -72.85 3.28 5.05
CA SER A 224 -72.65 1.96 4.44
C SER A 224 -72.04 0.94 5.38
N ALA A 225 -71.62 1.34 6.59
CA ALA A 225 -70.82 0.49 7.46
C ALA A 225 -71.52 -0.83 7.83
N GLY A 226 -70.83 -1.95 7.67
CA GLY A 226 -71.24 -3.29 8.11
C GLY A 226 -71.31 -3.42 9.63
N LEU A 227 -71.65 -4.62 10.11
CA LEU A 227 -71.57 -4.97 11.53
C LEU A 227 -70.79 -6.27 11.68
N MET A 228 -69.75 -6.22 12.51
CA MET A 228 -68.90 -7.33 12.91
C MET A 228 -68.95 -7.48 14.44
N GLU A 229 -69.12 -8.70 14.95
CA GLU A 229 -69.10 -8.98 16.40
C GLU A 229 -67.89 -9.87 16.72
N LEU A 230 -66.94 -9.35 17.51
CA LEU A 230 -65.87 -10.16 18.09
C LEU A 230 -66.40 -10.82 19.36
N THR A 231 -66.53 -12.15 19.33
CA THR A 231 -66.99 -12.95 20.47
C THR A 231 -65.90 -13.88 21.03
N THR A 232 -64.78 -13.94 20.32
CA THR A 232 -63.56 -14.69 20.62
C THR A 232 -62.41 -14.00 19.87
N SER A 233 -61.17 -14.44 20.08
CA SER A 233 -60.03 -13.93 19.32
C SER A 233 -60.23 -14.16 17.82
N ALA A 234 -59.66 -13.27 16.99
CA ALA A 234 -59.80 -13.39 15.56
C ALA A 234 -58.60 -12.85 14.79
N PHE A 235 -58.24 -13.53 13.70
CA PHE A 235 -57.40 -13.00 12.64
C PHE A 235 -58.28 -12.14 11.73
N ARG A 236 -57.98 -10.84 11.65
CA ARG A 236 -58.64 -9.87 10.77
C ARG A 236 -57.79 -9.73 9.51
N LEU A 237 -58.30 -10.18 8.36
CA LEU A 237 -57.67 -10.01 7.05
C LEU A 237 -58.28 -8.80 6.34
N TYR A 238 -57.44 -7.95 5.78
CA TYR A 238 -57.89 -6.75 5.05
C TYR A 238 -56.92 -6.42 3.90
N GLU A 239 -57.42 -5.72 2.88
CA GLU A 239 -56.63 -5.17 1.78
C GLU A 239 -56.26 -3.72 2.15
N ASP A 240 -54.96 -3.38 2.14
CA ASP A 240 -54.47 -2.02 2.35
C ASP A 240 -54.60 -1.17 1.06
N ARG A 241 -54.39 0.14 1.17
CA ARG A 241 -54.61 1.15 0.11
C ARG A 241 -53.80 0.91 -1.16
N ASP A 242 -52.68 0.21 -1.03
CA ASP A 242 -51.79 -0.12 -2.14
C ASP A 242 -52.15 -1.47 -2.82
N GLY A 243 -53.24 -2.13 -2.37
CA GLY A 243 -53.77 -3.37 -2.94
C GLY A 243 -53.13 -4.64 -2.38
N THR A 244 -52.28 -4.50 -1.36
CA THR A 244 -51.67 -5.62 -0.65
C THR A 244 -52.55 -6.06 0.51
N TRP A 245 -52.51 -7.34 0.84
CA TRP A 245 -53.26 -7.95 1.92
C TRP A 245 -52.40 -8.02 3.18
N GLN A 246 -53.04 -7.82 4.32
CA GLN A 246 -52.43 -7.89 5.65
C GLN A 246 -53.37 -8.61 6.62
N TRP A 247 -52.84 -9.03 7.76
CA TRP A 247 -53.66 -9.57 8.85
C TRP A 247 -53.21 -9.08 10.23
N THR A 248 -54.17 -8.93 11.14
CA THR A 248 -53.92 -8.69 12.58
C THR A 248 -54.63 -9.73 13.45
N LEU A 249 -53.99 -10.17 14.53
CA LEU A 249 -54.57 -11.03 15.55
C LEU A 249 -55.14 -10.16 16.67
N ALA A 250 -56.45 -10.19 16.84
CA ALA A 250 -57.17 -9.46 17.86
C ALA A 250 -57.68 -10.38 18.98
N ARG A 251 -57.67 -9.89 20.22
CA ARG A 251 -58.40 -10.49 21.36
C ARG A 251 -59.91 -10.26 21.22
N ASP A 252 -60.68 -10.91 22.09
CA ASP A 252 -62.13 -10.71 22.19
C ASP A 252 -62.54 -9.32 22.75
N ASP A 253 -61.58 -8.60 23.35
CA ASP A 253 -61.70 -7.21 23.77
C ASP A 253 -61.30 -6.19 22.70
N GLY A 254 -60.99 -6.64 21.47
CA GLY A 254 -60.65 -5.77 20.35
C GLY A 254 -59.19 -5.32 20.29
N SER A 255 -58.37 -5.56 21.32
CA SER A 255 -56.94 -5.25 21.34
C SER A 255 -56.16 -6.13 20.35
N ILE A 256 -55.14 -5.56 19.71
CA ILE A 256 -54.28 -6.27 18.76
C ILE A 256 -53.06 -6.79 19.51
N VAL A 257 -52.79 -8.10 19.36
CA VAL A 257 -51.67 -8.78 20.02
C VAL A 257 -50.57 -9.21 19.05
N GLY A 258 -50.88 -9.26 17.76
CA GLY A 258 -49.90 -9.57 16.73
C GLY A 258 -50.37 -9.17 15.34
N ALA A 259 -49.44 -9.07 14.42
CA ALA A 259 -49.67 -8.72 13.02
C ALA A 259 -48.77 -9.55 12.10
N CYS A 260 -49.12 -9.61 10.82
CA CYS A 260 -48.23 -10.13 9.79
C CYS A 260 -46.95 -9.31 9.72
N ALA A 261 -45.81 -9.99 9.57
CA ALA A 261 -44.52 -9.31 9.43
C ALA A 261 -44.30 -8.68 8.05
N GLY A 262 -45.09 -9.08 7.04
CA GLY A 262 -45.02 -8.57 5.68
C GLY A 262 -46.39 -8.44 5.03
N GLU A 263 -46.39 -7.91 3.82
CA GLU A 263 -47.58 -7.72 2.99
C GLU A 263 -47.71 -8.81 1.93
N PHE A 264 -48.93 -9.14 1.55
CA PHE A 264 -49.22 -10.21 0.59
C PHE A 264 -49.87 -9.64 -0.68
N ASP A 265 -49.40 -10.00 -1.87
CA ASP A 265 -50.01 -9.51 -3.12
C ASP A 265 -51.45 -10.00 -3.33
N GLU A 266 -51.79 -11.14 -2.74
CA GLU A 266 -53.08 -11.80 -2.89
C GLU A 266 -53.61 -12.25 -1.51
N ARG A 267 -54.94 -12.21 -1.36
CA ARG A 267 -55.68 -12.71 -0.20
C ARG A 267 -55.22 -14.10 0.26
N ASP A 268 -55.01 -15.00 -0.69
CA ASP A 268 -54.64 -16.39 -0.42
C ASP A 268 -53.28 -16.47 0.30
N GLY A 269 -52.36 -15.53 0.05
CA GLY A 269 -51.06 -15.44 0.76
C GLY A 269 -51.22 -15.03 2.22
N ALA A 270 -52.10 -14.07 2.52
CA ALA A 270 -52.41 -13.69 3.90
C ALA A 270 -53.10 -14.84 4.66
N GLU A 271 -54.01 -15.56 4.00
CA GLU A 271 -54.69 -16.73 4.58
C GLU A 271 -53.72 -17.90 4.81
N GLU A 272 -52.75 -18.12 3.92
CA GLU A 272 -51.68 -19.11 4.07
C GLU A 272 -50.77 -18.77 5.27
N SER A 273 -50.38 -17.50 5.42
CA SER A 273 -49.61 -17.02 6.58
C SER A 273 -50.34 -17.25 7.91
N VAL A 274 -51.65 -16.95 7.97
CA VAL A 274 -52.48 -17.25 9.15
C VAL A 274 -52.58 -18.75 9.40
N SER A 275 -52.73 -19.56 8.35
CA SER A 275 -52.80 -21.02 8.47
C SER A 275 -51.49 -21.60 9.01
N PHE A 276 -50.34 -21.13 8.51
CA PHE A 276 -49.03 -21.49 9.03
C PHE A 276 -48.89 -21.17 10.52
N LEU A 277 -49.25 -19.94 10.93
CA LEU A 277 -49.22 -19.54 12.34
C LEU A 277 -50.15 -20.39 13.21
N LYS A 278 -51.33 -20.78 12.71
CA LYS A 278 -52.26 -21.65 13.43
C LYS A 278 -51.79 -23.10 13.54
N ASP A 279 -51.09 -23.60 12.54
CA ASP A 279 -50.62 -24.98 12.48
C ASP A 279 -49.32 -25.18 13.29
N GLU A 280 -48.36 -24.26 13.16
CA GLU A 280 -47.03 -24.37 13.78
C GLU A 280 -46.88 -23.56 15.07
N GLY A 281 -47.54 -22.41 15.18
CA GLY A 281 -47.38 -21.49 16.32
C GLY A 281 -47.63 -22.12 17.69
N PRO A 282 -48.71 -22.89 17.93
CA PRO A 282 -48.99 -23.44 19.25
C PRO A 282 -47.87 -24.32 19.82
N ASP A 283 -47.19 -25.09 18.96
CA ASP A 283 -46.15 -26.07 19.31
C ASP A 283 -44.72 -25.58 19.01
N ALA A 284 -44.54 -24.42 18.37
CA ALA A 284 -43.24 -23.82 18.05
C ALA A 284 -42.31 -23.72 19.28
N ASP A 285 -40.99 -23.82 19.11
CA ASP A 285 -40.05 -23.61 20.21
C ASP A 285 -39.88 -22.11 20.54
N VAL A 286 -39.27 -21.78 21.67
CA VAL A 286 -38.93 -20.38 22.03
C VAL A 286 -37.42 -20.22 22.07
N ILE A 287 -36.92 -19.30 21.26
CA ILE A 287 -35.50 -18.97 21.10
C ILE A 287 -35.25 -17.60 21.73
N GLU A 288 -34.11 -17.45 22.40
CA GLU A 288 -33.60 -16.19 22.94
C GLU A 288 -32.11 -16.12 22.58
N ILE A 289 -31.72 -15.07 21.86
CA ILE A 289 -30.33 -14.81 21.50
C ILE A 289 -29.79 -13.80 22.51
N GLU A 290 -28.98 -14.25 23.46
CA GLU A 290 -28.29 -13.36 24.40
C GLU A 290 -27.02 -12.81 23.74
N GLY A 291 -27.17 -11.75 22.94
CA GLY A 291 -26.09 -11.03 22.26
C GLY A 291 -25.59 -11.70 20.96
N ALA A 292 -25.35 -13.02 20.96
CA ALA A 292 -25.02 -13.75 19.74
C ALA A 292 -25.36 -15.24 19.80
N ALA A 293 -25.46 -15.86 18.62
CA ALA A 293 -25.70 -17.29 18.48
C ALA A 293 -24.98 -17.88 17.27
N PHE A 294 -24.61 -19.16 17.37
CA PHE A 294 -24.21 -19.98 16.24
C PHE A 294 -25.43 -20.66 15.62
N THR A 295 -25.56 -20.49 14.32
CA THR A 295 -26.58 -21.10 13.46
C THR A 295 -25.91 -22.08 12.51
N TYR A 296 -26.67 -23.08 12.02
CA TYR A 296 -26.12 -24.15 11.20
C TYR A 296 -27.01 -24.39 9.98
N GLU A 297 -26.42 -24.37 8.78
CA GLU A 297 -27.15 -24.58 7.53
C GLU A 297 -26.53 -25.71 6.71
N GLU A 298 -27.37 -26.57 6.14
CA GLU A 298 -26.94 -27.60 5.21
C GLU A 298 -26.98 -27.09 3.75
N ARG A 299 -25.80 -26.92 3.15
CA ARG A 299 -25.63 -26.54 1.74
C ARG A 299 -24.90 -27.65 0.99
N ARG A 300 -25.56 -28.25 -0.01
CA ARG A 300 -24.99 -29.30 -0.89
C ARG A 300 -24.37 -30.49 -0.12
N ASP A 301 -25.13 -31.09 0.80
CA ASP A 301 -24.71 -32.22 1.66
C ASP A 301 -23.51 -31.89 2.59
N LYS A 302 -23.31 -30.60 2.91
CA LYS A 302 -22.30 -30.12 3.85
C LYS A 302 -22.91 -29.09 4.80
N TRP A 303 -22.45 -29.11 6.04
CA TRP A 303 -22.90 -28.24 7.11
C TRP A 303 -21.95 -27.06 7.28
N TYR A 304 -22.50 -25.86 7.31
CA TYR A 304 -21.80 -24.61 7.55
C TYR A 304 -22.31 -24.00 8.85
N TRP A 305 -21.44 -23.33 9.60
CA TRP A 305 -21.84 -22.55 10.76
C TRP A 305 -21.73 -21.06 10.47
N GLN A 306 -22.59 -20.27 11.10
CA GLN A 306 -22.57 -18.81 11.03
C GLN A 306 -22.79 -18.24 12.43
N LEU A 307 -21.97 -17.26 12.82
CA LEU A 307 -22.18 -16.46 14.01
C LEU A 307 -23.07 -15.28 13.63
N VAL A 308 -24.18 -15.11 14.34
CA VAL A 308 -25.09 -13.97 14.17
C VAL A 308 -25.24 -13.23 15.50
N ASP A 309 -25.44 -11.92 15.43
CA ASP A 309 -25.82 -11.11 16.59
C ASP A 309 -27.31 -11.31 16.98
N ASP A 310 -27.80 -10.51 17.92
CA ASP A 310 -29.19 -10.49 18.38
C ASP A 310 -30.19 -9.92 17.36
N ASP A 311 -29.73 -9.10 16.41
CA ASP A 311 -30.51 -8.64 15.25
C ASP A 311 -30.52 -9.65 14.08
N ARG A 312 -29.77 -10.75 14.21
CA ARG A 312 -29.49 -11.77 13.18
C ARG A 312 -28.63 -11.27 12.02
N VAL A 313 -27.86 -10.21 12.24
CA VAL A 313 -26.79 -9.79 11.33
C VAL A 313 -25.66 -10.81 11.44
N PRO A 314 -25.24 -11.41 10.32
CA PRO A 314 -24.09 -12.29 10.33
C PRO A 314 -22.78 -11.55 10.59
N LEU A 315 -21.99 -12.07 11.52
CA LEU A 315 -20.69 -11.51 11.87
C LEU A 315 -19.52 -12.35 11.35
N ALA A 316 -19.67 -13.68 11.36
CA ALA A 316 -18.63 -14.61 10.93
C ALA A 316 -19.24 -15.90 10.36
N SER A 317 -18.52 -16.58 9.47
CA SER A 317 -18.95 -17.90 8.99
C SER A 317 -17.80 -18.86 8.71
N SER A 318 -18.12 -20.14 8.63
CA SER A 318 -17.17 -21.15 8.12
C SER A 318 -17.04 -21.05 6.60
N GLU A 319 -15.83 -20.88 6.09
CA GLU A 319 -15.56 -20.98 4.65
C GLU A 319 -15.76 -22.43 4.14
N THR A 320 -15.32 -23.41 4.94
CA THR A 320 -15.33 -24.84 4.56
C THR A 320 -16.50 -25.62 5.15
N GLY A 321 -17.28 -26.27 4.30
CA GLY A 321 -18.42 -27.08 4.75
C GLY A 321 -18.00 -28.42 5.36
N HIS A 322 -18.62 -28.76 6.48
CA HIS A 322 -18.36 -29.97 7.27
C HIS A 322 -19.29 -31.13 6.86
N SER A 323 -18.84 -32.36 7.07
CA SER A 323 -19.61 -33.56 6.66
C SER A 323 -20.84 -33.87 7.51
N THR A 324 -20.94 -33.28 8.71
CA THR A 324 -22.01 -33.51 9.69
C THR A 324 -22.19 -32.25 10.53
N GLN A 325 -23.41 -31.98 11.00
CA GLN A 325 -23.71 -30.86 11.90
C GLN A 325 -22.81 -30.86 13.15
N GLU A 326 -22.63 -32.02 13.80
CA GLU A 326 -21.76 -32.16 14.98
C GLU A 326 -20.30 -31.70 14.73
N ARG A 327 -19.81 -31.80 13.49
CA ARG A 327 -18.47 -31.30 13.12
C ARG A 327 -18.45 -29.80 12.88
N ALA A 328 -19.54 -29.24 12.35
CA ALA A 328 -19.69 -27.79 12.25
C ALA A 328 -19.79 -27.17 13.64
N GLU A 329 -20.49 -27.81 14.58
CA GLU A 329 -20.57 -27.40 15.99
C GLU A 329 -19.18 -27.43 16.67
N GLU A 330 -18.40 -28.51 16.47
CA GLU A 330 -17.02 -28.59 16.98
C GLU A 330 -16.12 -27.51 16.37
N ALA A 331 -16.30 -27.20 15.09
CA ALA A 331 -15.57 -26.14 14.40
C ALA A 331 -15.94 -24.74 14.91
N ALA A 332 -17.22 -24.45 15.12
CA ALA A 332 -17.69 -23.20 15.71
C ALA A 332 -17.13 -22.98 17.13
N HIS A 333 -17.08 -24.04 17.95
CA HIS A 333 -16.46 -23.97 19.27
C HIS A 333 -14.95 -23.71 19.19
N THR A 334 -14.28 -24.38 18.25
CA THR A 334 -12.84 -24.18 18.00
C THR A 334 -12.56 -22.76 17.50
N PHE A 335 -13.42 -22.23 16.64
CA PHE A 335 -13.38 -20.84 16.18
C PHE A 335 -13.48 -19.87 17.36
N ALA A 336 -14.50 -19.99 18.22
CA ALA A 336 -14.67 -19.10 19.37
C ALA A 336 -13.46 -19.14 20.33
N GLU A 337 -12.87 -20.31 20.58
CA GLU A 337 -11.68 -20.42 21.43
C GLU A 337 -10.43 -19.81 20.79
N ARG A 338 -10.22 -20.02 19.49
CA ARG A 338 -9.04 -19.54 18.77
C ARG A 338 -9.12 -18.04 18.52
N PHE A 339 -10.27 -17.53 18.09
CA PHE A 339 -10.49 -16.14 17.74
C PHE A 339 -10.25 -15.19 18.92
N ASP A 340 -10.64 -15.60 20.14
CA ASP A 340 -10.35 -14.85 21.39
C ASP A 340 -8.86 -14.59 21.62
N ARG A 341 -8.01 -15.54 21.21
CA ARG A 341 -6.54 -15.49 21.42
C ARG A 341 -5.76 -15.07 20.20
N ALA A 342 -6.39 -15.08 19.03
CA ALA A 342 -5.75 -14.81 17.76
C ALA A 342 -5.31 -13.35 17.69
N ARG A 343 -4.05 -13.16 17.28
CA ARG A 343 -3.51 -11.82 17.01
C ARG A 343 -3.99 -11.35 15.65
N VAL A 344 -4.25 -10.06 15.55
CA VAL A 344 -4.48 -9.40 14.25
C VAL A 344 -3.14 -9.28 13.54
N LEU A 345 -3.04 -9.87 12.36
CA LEU A 345 -1.92 -9.74 11.43
C LEU A 345 -2.30 -8.74 10.36
N ASP A 346 -1.60 -7.62 10.38
CA ASP A 346 -1.74 -6.52 9.44
C ASP A 346 -0.40 -6.37 8.74
N VAL A 347 -0.27 -7.03 7.59
CA VAL A 347 0.95 -6.99 6.77
C VAL A 347 0.67 -6.01 5.62
N GLU A 348 1.14 -4.77 5.78
CA GLU A 348 0.85 -3.73 4.78
C GLU A 348 1.54 -3.97 3.43
N ASN A 349 2.73 -4.57 3.43
CA ASN A 349 3.52 -4.79 2.21
C ASN A 349 4.25 -6.13 2.23
N VAL A 350 5.15 -6.30 3.21
CA VAL A 350 5.96 -7.51 3.38
C VAL A 350 6.07 -7.83 4.86
N GLY A 351 5.97 -9.11 5.21
CA GLY A 351 6.20 -9.63 6.56
C GLY A 351 7.09 -10.86 6.56
N VAL A 352 7.65 -11.20 7.72
CA VAL A 352 8.42 -12.43 7.91
C VAL A 352 7.70 -13.33 8.92
N GLU A 353 7.26 -14.49 8.46
CA GLU A 353 6.64 -15.49 9.32
C GLU A 353 7.65 -16.55 9.77
N LEU A 354 7.73 -16.75 11.09
CA LEU A 354 8.46 -17.83 11.73
C LEU A 354 7.53 -19.05 11.88
N ARG A 355 7.96 -20.20 11.36
CA ARG A 355 7.20 -21.46 11.44
C ARG A 355 8.03 -22.62 11.95
N GLU A 356 7.40 -23.48 12.73
CA GLU A 356 7.98 -24.76 13.15
C GLU A 356 7.78 -25.81 12.04
N ARG A 357 8.86 -26.51 11.68
CA ARG A 357 8.89 -27.64 10.74
C ARG A 357 9.34 -28.90 11.45
N ALA A 358 9.28 -30.04 10.76
CA ALA A 358 9.68 -31.33 11.31
C ALA A 358 11.18 -31.40 11.68
N ASP A 359 12.01 -30.57 11.06
CA ASP A 359 13.47 -30.51 11.17
C ASP A 359 13.98 -29.29 11.96
N GLY A 360 13.10 -28.43 12.46
CA GLY A 360 13.45 -27.24 13.24
C GLY A 360 12.55 -26.05 12.94
N TRP A 361 12.96 -24.86 13.35
CA TRP A 361 12.33 -23.61 12.99
C TRP A 361 12.84 -23.10 11.66
N SER A 362 12.03 -22.34 10.94
CA SER A 362 12.46 -21.66 9.73
C SER A 362 11.58 -20.44 9.50
N TRP A 363 12.03 -19.52 8.66
CA TRP A 363 11.28 -18.32 8.31
C TRP A 363 10.89 -18.32 6.83
N ARG A 364 9.83 -17.57 6.50
CA ARG A 364 9.43 -17.24 5.13
C ARG A 364 9.04 -15.76 5.04
N ILE A 365 9.26 -15.18 3.88
CA ILE A 365 8.81 -13.84 3.53
C ILE A 365 7.43 -13.96 2.87
N VAL A 366 6.50 -13.13 3.29
CA VAL A 366 5.12 -13.06 2.77
C VAL A 366 4.81 -11.64 2.34
N ASP A 367 3.94 -11.46 1.34
CA ASP A 367 3.43 -10.15 0.95
C ASP A 367 2.13 -9.78 1.69
N ALA A 368 1.54 -8.64 1.31
CA ALA A 368 0.27 -8.14 1.87
C ALA A 368 -0.93 -9.04 1.55
N ALA A 369 -0.90 -9.76 0.43
CA ALA A 369 -1.94 -10.73 0.05
C ALA A 369 -1.74 -12.08 0.76
N ASP A 370 -0.75 -12.20 1.63
CA ASP A 370 -0.35 -13.44 2.29
C ASP A 370 0.07 -14.52 1.26
N ASP A 371 0.72 -14.11 0.17
CA ASP A 371 1.44 -15.01 -0.71
C ASP A 371 2.89 -15.19 -0.22
N VAL A 372 3.37 -16.44 -0.25
CA VAL A 372 4.74 -16.77 0.20
C VAL A 372 5.72 -16.38 -0.90
N LEU A 373 6.43 -15.27 -0.72
CA LEU A 373 7.43 -14.80 -1.67
C LEU A 373 8.66 -15.71 -1.69
N ALA A 374 9.29 -15.91 -0.53
CA ALA A 374 10.49 -16.71 -0.39
C ALA A 374 10.53 -17.49 0.92
N THR A 375 11.22 -18.63 0.90
CA THR A 375 11.37 -19.50 2.07
C THR A 375 12.84 -19.73 2.37
N SER A 376 13.23 -19.62 3.64
CA SER A 376 14.60 -19.94 4.06
C SER A 376 14.95 -21.40 3.75
N THR A 377 16.15 -21.57 3.17
CA THR A 377 16.78 -22.86 2.89
C THR A 377 17.29 -23.53 4.16
N ASP A 378 17.63 -22.74 5.18
CA ASP A 378 18.11 -23.20 6.46
C ASP A 378 16.99 -23.58 7.43
N ALA A 379 17.33 -24.51 8.32
CA ALA A 379 16.56 -24.88 9.49
C ALA A 379 17.34 -24.50 10.75
N PHE A 380 16.62 -23.92 11.72
CA PHE A 380 17.15 -23.36 12.94
C PHE A 380 16.71 -24.20 14.15
N ASP A 381 17.58 -24.32 15.15
CA ASP A 381 17.31 -25.16 16.33
C ASP A 381 16.18 -24.59 17.21
N SER A 382 15.94 -23.26 17.17
CA SER A 382 14.91 -22.60 17.95
C SER A 382 14.23 -21.44 17.21
N ARG A 383 13.03 -21.06 17.66
CA ARG A 383 12.31 -19.86 17.17
C ARG A 383 13.18 -18.61 17.23
N ARG A 384 13.97 -18.47 18.31
CA ARG A 384 14.81 -17.29 18.51
C ARG A 384 15.96 -17.23 17.51
N ASP A 385 16.54 -18.37 17.14
CA ASP A 385 17.61 -18.41 16.13
C ASP A 385 17.07 -18.06 14.74
N ALA A 386 15.86 -18.53 14.40
CA ALA A 386 15.18 -18.15 13.16
C ALA A 386 14.80 -16.65 13.13
N GLU A 387 14.34 -16.11 14.27
CA GLU A 387 14.07 -14.68 14.43
C GLU A 387 15.34 -13.84 14.29
N GLU A 388 16.45 -14.23 14.93
CA GLU A 388 17.74 -13.52 14.82
C GLU A 388 18.28 -13.53 13.38
N ALA A 389 18.10 -14.64 12.65
CA ALA A 389 18.46 -14.71 11.24
C ALA A 389 17.61 -13.78 10.37
N ALA A 390 16.31 -13.69 10.63
CA ALA A 390 15.42 -12.75 9.95
C ALA A 390 15.74 -11.28 10.30
N GLU A 391 15.97 -10.97 11.59
CA GLU A 391 16.37 -9.64 12.07
C GLU A 391 17.67 -9.16 11.42
N ALA A 392 18.63 -10.07 11.18
CA ALA A 392 19.90 -9.74 10.50
C ALA A 392 19.73 -9.56 8.99
N LEU A 393 18.78 -10.28 8.37
CA LEU A 393 18.54 -10.25 6.93
C LEU A 393 17.86 -8.96 6.45
N LEU A 394 16.83 -8.50 7.17
CA LEU A 394 15.95 -7.42 6.70
C LEU A 394 16.68 -6.09 6.37
N PRO A 395 17.62 -5.59 7.18
CA PRO A 395 18.36 -4.37 6.86
C PRO A 395 19.28 -4.53 5.65
N GLU A 396 19.86 -5.72 5.47
CA GLU A 396 20.77 -6.00 4.34
C GLU A 396 20.00 -6.05 3.01
N LEU A 397 18.74 -6.48 3.03
CA LEU A 397 17.89 -6.53 1.84
C LEU A 397 17.64 -5.15 1.22
N GLU A 398 17.50 -4.08 2.01
CA GLU A 398 17.23 -2.73 1.47
C GLU A 398 18.31 -2.27 0.49
N SER A 399 19.56 -2.64 0.77
CA SER A 399 20.74 -2.28 -0.03
C SER A 399 21.25 -3.41 -0.92
N ALA A 400 20.59 -4.57 -0.90
CA ALA A 400 21.01 -5.75 -1.65
C ALA A 400 21.04 -5.45 -3.15
N SER A 401 22.17 -5.81 -3.77
CA SER A 401 22.31 -5.74 -5.22
C SER A 401 21.52 -6.85 -5.89
N VAL A 402 20.95 -6.54 -7.05
CA VAL A 402 20.19 -7.49 -7.85
C VAL A 402 21.03 -7.92 -9.05
N THR A 403 21.31 -9.22 -9.14
CA THR A 403 22.03 -9.86 -10.26
C THR A 403 21.10 -10.80 -11.02
N VAL A 404 21.53 -11.30 -12.17
CA VAL A 404 20.74 -12.22 -13.00
C VAL A 404 21.57 -13.45 -13.36
N ALA A 405 21.08 -14.64 -13.01
CA ALA A 405 21.69 -15.90 -13.44
C ALA A 405 21.71 -15.98 -14.98
N GLY A 406 22.84 -16.39 -15.55
CA GLY A 406 23.03 -16.34 -17.01
C GLY A 406 23.65 -15.04 -17.53
N GLU A 407 23.79 -13.99 -16.71
CA GLU A 407 24.49 -12.76 -17.08
C GLU A 407 25.85 -12.69 -16.37
N PRO A 408 26.99 -12.63 -17.10
CA PRO A 408 28.29 -12.45 -16.48
C PRO A 408 28.33 -11.21 -15.60
N THR A 409 29.00 -11.32 -14.45
CA THR A 409 28.95 -10.28 -13.41
C THR A 409 30.29 -10.15 -12.70
N TYR A 410 30.81 -8.92 -12.61
CA TYR A 410 31.85 -8.53 -11.67
C TYR A 410 31.21 -8.22 -10.32
N GLU A 411 31.46 -9.08 -9.33
CA GLU A 411 30.95 -8.96 -7.98
C GLU A 411 32.05 -8.40 -7.09
N LEU A 412 31.89 -7.16 -6.63
CA LEU A 412 32.81 -6.45 -5.74
C LEU A 412 32.28 -6.55 -4.32
N TYR A 413 33.08 -7.05 -3.38
CA TYR A 413 32.63 -7.31 -2.02
C TYR A 413 33.73 -7.08 -0.99
N GLU A 414 33.33 -6.83 0.25
CA GLU A 414 34.22 -6.69 1.39
C GLU A 414 34.35 -8.02 2.15
N SER A 415 35.59 -8.43 2.41
CA SER A 415 35.92 -9.62 3.20
C SER A 415 36.82 -9.19 4.36
N GLY A 416 36.24 -9.04 5.55
CA GLY A 416 36.94 -8.43 6.68
C GLY A 416 37.01 -6.92 6.52
N GLU A 417 38.21 -6.35 6.43
CA GLU A 417 38.45 -4.92 6.16
C GLU A 417 38.94 -4.67 4.71
N GLU A 418 39.08 -5.75 3.91
CA GLU A 418 39.63 -5.70 2.55
C GLU A 418 38.53 -5.87 1.48
N TRP A 419 38.58 -5.05 0.45
CA TRP A 419 37.81 -5.17 -0.78
C TRP A 419 38.45 -6.18 -1.74
N ARG A 420 37.57 -6.97 -2.39
CA ARG A 420 37.93 -7.98 -3.40
C ARG A 420 36.90 -7.94 -4.53
N TYR A 421 37.24 -8.56 -5.66
CA TYR A 421 36.25 -8.87 -6.68
C TYR A 421 36.33 -10.32 -7.13
N ARG A 422 35.24 -10.80 -7.70
CA ARG A 422 35.17 -12.02 -8.50
C ARG A 422 34.39 -11.78 -9.78
N LEU A 423 34.80 -12.42 -10.86
CA LEU A 423 34.06 -12.47 -12.11
C LEU A 423 33.30 -13.80 -12.16
N VAL A 424 31.99 -13.72 -12.28
CA VAL A 424 31.07 -14.86 -12.41
C VAL A 424 30.63 -14.95 -13.87
N ASP A 425 30.70 -16.13 -14.46
CA ASP A 425 30.28 -16.38 -15.85
C ASP A 425 28.76 -16.62 -15.98
N GLU A 426 28.30 -16.87 -17.20
CA GLU A 426 26.88 -17.19 -17.48
C GLU A 426 26.41 -18.52 -16.85
N ASN A 427 27.34 -19.41 -16.50
CA ASN A 427 27.05 -20.69 -15.85
C ASN A 427 27.19 -20.61 -14.32
N GLU A 428 27.36 -19.40 -13.79
CA GLU A 428 27.53 -19.10 -12.36
C GLU A 428 28.83 -19.61 -11.73
N HIS A 429 29.84 -19.91 -12.55
CA HIS A 429 31.18 -20.25 -12.07
C HIS A 429 32.00 -18.98 -11.83
N VAL A 430 32.80 -18.99 -10.76
CA VAL A 430 33.79 -17.95 -10.53
C VAL A 430 34.98 -18.22 -11.45
N VAL A 431 35.12 -17.43 -12.50
CA VAL A 431 36.15 -17.62 -13.53
C VAL A 431 37.38 -16.74 -13.30
N ALA A 432 37.25 -15.62 -12.59
CA ALA A 432 38.37 -14.78 -12.19
C ALA A 432 38.17 -14.15 -10.80
N ARG A 433 39.27 -13.74 -10.16
CA ARG A 433 39.28 -13.06 -8.85
C ARG A 433 40.30 -11.92 -8.83
N SER A 434 40.15 -11.03 -7.84
CA SER A 434 41.22 -10.09 -7.51
C SER A 434 42.50 -10.82 -7.12
N PRO A 435 43.67 -10.32 -7.51
CA PRO A 435 44.96 -10.93 -7.16
C PRO A 435 45.18 -10.94 -5.65
N GLU A 436 44.74 -9.88 -4.97
CA GLU A 436 44.82 -9.71 -3.52
C GLU A 436 43.62 -8.91 -2.99
N GLY A 437 43.57 -8.75 -1.67
CA GLY A 437 42.63 -7.85 -0.99
C GLY A 437 43.24 -6.46 -0.82
N THR A 438 42.39 -5.42 -0.76
CA THR A 438 42.85 -4.03 -0.60
C THR A 438 41.88 -3.22 0.25
N ASP A 439 42.39 -2.32 1.09
CA ASP A 439 41.55 -1.39 1.86
C ASP A 439 40.95 -0.27 0.96
N ASP A 440 41.37 -0.17 -0.30
CA ASP A 440 40.88 0.83 -1.26
C ASP A 440 39.92 0.22 -2.30
N ARG A 441 38.63 0.51 -2.14
CA ARG A 441 37.58 0.12 -3.09
C ARG A 441 37.85 0.62 -4.52
N LEU A 442 38.47 1.79 -4.69
CA LEU A 442 38.75 2.34 -6.03
C LEU A 442 39.80 1.53 -6.79
N ALA A 443 40.71 0.85 -6.08
CA ALA A 443 41.67 -0.06 -6.70
C ALA A 443 40.94 -1.26 -7.33
N VAL A 444 39.97 -1.84 -6.62
CA VAL A 444 39.14 -2.94 -7.15
C VAL A 444 38.31 -2.51 -8.36
N ASP A 445 37.71 -1.31 -8.30
CA ASP A 445 37.01 -0.72 -9.46
C ASP A 445 37.94 -0.60 -10.68
N THR A 446 39.17 -0.13 -10.45
CA THR A 446 40.19 0.03 -11.50
C THR A 446 40.63 -1.32 -12.08
N TRP A 447 40.84 -2.33 -11.24
CA TRP A 447 41.21 -3.67 -11.70
C TRP A 447 40.13 -4.30 -12.58
N THR A 448 38.86 -4.22 -12.19
CA THR A 448 37.76 -4.78 -12.99
C THR A 448 37.60 -4.08 -14.33
N GLU A 449 37.78 -2.75 -14.38
CA GLU A 449 37.76 -1.96 -15.62
C GLU A 449 38.93 -2.33 -16.54
N ARG A 450 40.15 -2.32 -15.99
CA ARG A 450 41.35 -2.69 -16.76
C ARG A 450 41.32 -4.14 -17.24
N PHE A 451 40.77 -5.06 -16.45
CA PHE A 451 40.61 -6.45 -16.89
C PHE A 451 39.58 -6.55 -18.01
N GLY A 452 38.38 -5.99 -17.84
CA GLY A 452 37.32 -6.03 -18.85
C GLY A 452 37.70 -5.39 -20.18
N ASP A 453 38.38 -4.24 -20.14
CA ASP A 453 38.77 -3.48 -21.34
C ASP A 453 39.89 -4.18 -22.15
N ASN A 454 40.75 -4.95 -21.48
CA ASN A 454 41.93 -5.54 -22.12
C ASN A 454 41.80 -7.05 -22.38
N ALA A 455 40.86 -7.75 -21.73
CA ALA A 455 40.76 -9.20 -21.80
C ALA A 455 40.53 -9.72 -23.23
N ALA A 456 39.74 -9.04 -24.06
CA ALA A 456 39.40 -9.50 -25.41
C ALA A 456 40.63 -9.71 -26.31
N ASP A 457 41.58 -8.79 -26.25
CA ASP A 457 42.73 -8.72 -27.16
C ASP A 457 44.05 -9.20 -26.53
N ALA A 458 44.01 -9.67 -25.28
CA ALA A 458 45.19 -10.11 -24.56
C ALA A 458 45.83 -11.37 -25.16
N ASP A 459 47.15 -11.47 -25.18
CA ASP A 459 47.82 -12.68 -25.66
C ASP A 459 47.92 -13.75 -24.54
N VAL A 460 48.03 -15.03 -24.89
CA VAL A 460 48.32 -16.10 -23.92
C VAL A 460 49.81 -16.41 -23.98
N VAL A 461 50.48 -16.26 -22.84
CA VAL A 461 51.94 -16.12 -22.79
C VAL A 461 52.51 -16.91 -21.64
N GLU A 462 53.34 -17.91 -21.94
CA GLU A 462 54.08 -18.67 -20.93
C GLU A 462 55.50 -18.09 -20.79
N ILE A 463 55.98 -18.02 -19.55
CA ILE A 463 57.36 -17.67 -19.21
C ILE A 463 57.96 -18.91 -18.57
N ASP A 464 59.01 -19.48 -19.18
CA ASP A 464 59.63 -20.72 -18.68
C ASP A 464 60.42 -20.49 -17.39
N ASP A 465 61.44 -19.61 -17.44
CA ASP A 465 62.30 -19.28 -16.30
C ASP A 465 62.35 -17.74 -16.11
N ALA A 466 62.69 -17.00 -17.17
CA ALA A 466 62.66 -15.55 -17.21
C ALA A 466 62.58 -15.03 -18.65
N GLU A 467 62.13 -13.78 -18.80
CA GLU A 467 62.02 -13.10 -20.08
C GLU A 467 62.17 -11.57 -19.92
N TYR A 468 62.77 -10.93 -20.91
CA TYR A 468 62.76 -9.48 -21.00
C TYR A 468 61.44 -8.99 -21.61
N GLU A 469 60.74 -8.11 -20.93
CA GLU A 469 59.53 -7.44 -21.41
C GLU A 469 59.85 -5.99 -21.72
N VAL A 470 59.55 -5.57 -22.95
CA VAL A 470 59.65 -4.20 -23.43
C VAL A 470 58.24 -3.63 -23.53
N TYR A 471 57.92 -2.60 -22.76
CA TYR A 471 56.54 -2.12 -22.58
C TYR A 471 56.48 -0.58 -22.64
N PRO A 472 55.36 0.01 -23.10
CA PRO A 472 55.14 1.44 -22.99
C PRO A 472 54.79 1.79 -21.54
N ALA A 473 55.37 2.86 -20.99
CA ALA A 473 54.84 3.50 -19.80
C ALA A 473 53.46 4.07 -20.17
N GLU A 474 52.41 3.74 -19.43
CA GLU A 474 51.12 4.40 -19.63
C GLU A 474 51.26 5.90 -19.37
N ASP A 475 50.53 6.75 -20.10
CA ASP A 475 50.33 8.14 -19.69
C ASP A 475 49.66 8.13 -18.33
N VAL A 476 50.47 8.24 -17.28
CA VAL A 476 49.99 8.45 -15.92
C VAL A 476 49.29 9.80 -15.97
N ASP A 477 47.96 9.79 -16.05
CA ASP A 477 47.16 10.97 -15.75
C ASP A 477 47.62 11.44 -14.37
N ALA A 478 48.15 12.66 -14.32
CA ALA A 478 49.02 13.17 -13.24
C ALA A 478 48.27 13.35 -11.91
N GLY A 479 47.86 12.24 -11.30
CA GLY A 479 47.02 12.17 -10.10
C GLY A 479 47.40 11.09 -9.10
N SER A 480 48.34 10.19 -9.43
CA SER A 480 48.85 9.20 -8.48
C SER A 480 50.38 9.11 -8.57
N ALA A 481 51.05 10.17 -8.12
CA ALA A 481 52.41 10.05 -7.65
C ALA A 481 52.33 9.83 -6.14
N ALA A 482 52.84 8.69 -5.68
CA ALA A 482 53.13 8.44 -4.28
C ALA A 482 53.85 9.66 -3.71
N SER A 483 53.32 10.18 -2.60
CA SER A 483 53.86 11.35 -1.92
C SER A 483 55.29 11.07 -1.45
N THR A 484 56.28 11.65 -2.10
CA THR A 484 57.60 11.86 -1.48
C THR A 484 57.44 12.96 -0.42
N PRO A 485 57.90 12.78 0.83
CA PRO A 485 57.82 13.83 1.83
C PRO A 485 58.74 15.00 1.43
N ASP A 486 58.26 16.22 1.70
CA ASP A 486 58.96 17.51 1.60
C ASP A 486 60.49 17.42 1.67
N ASP A 487 61.17 17.95 0.63
CA ASP A 487 62.49 18.56 0.81
C ASP A 487 62.46 20.01 0.32
N ASP A 488 62.59 20.90 1.30
CA ASP A 488 62.32 22.32 1.25
C ASP A 488 63.66 23.05 1.03
N LEU A 489 64.05 23.29 -0.22
CA LEU A 489 65.15 24.21 -0.56
C LEU A 489 64.81 25.08 -1.78
N PRO A 490 64.96 26.42 -1.70
CA PRO A 490 64.51 27.31 -2.77
C PRO A 490 65.57 27.45 -3.86
N ALA A 491 65.28 26.95 -5.06
CA ALA A 491 66.05 27.29 -6.26
C ALA A 491 65.59 28.62 -6.83
N ALA A 492 66.51 29.58 -6.89
CA ALA A 492 66.32 30.90 -7.47
C ALA A 492 66.11 30.81 -8.98
N ILE A 493 65.12 31.55 -9.47
CA ILE A 493 64.87 31.80 -10.88
C ILE A 493 66.01 32.69 -11.43
N GLU A 494 66.85 32.14 -12.30
CA GLU A 494 67.60 32.92 -13.29
C GLU A 494 67.37 32.31 -14.67
N GLU A 495 66.68 33.06 -15.54
CA GLU A 495 66.57 32.78 -16.97
C GLU A 495 67.95 32.87 -17.64
N PRO A 496 68.35 31.91 -18.50
CA PRO A 496 69.46 32.13 -19.41
C PRO A 496 68.98 32.69 -20.75
N GLU A 497 69.56 33.83 -21.14
CA GLU A 497 69.53 34.37 -22.50
C GLU A 497 70.27 33.45 -23.49
N PRO A 498 69.89 33.42 -24.78
CA PRO A 498 70.43 32.45 -25.73
C PRO A 498 71.83 32.86 -26.21
N ALA A 499 72.81 31.97 -26.04
CA ALA A 499 74.07 32.03 -26.76
C ALA A 499 73.95 31.24 -28.07
N ALA A 500 74.23 31.93 -29.18
CA ALA A 500 74.33 31.34 -30.51
C ALA A 500 75.67 30.61 -30.67
N ASP A 501 75.65 29.33 -31.05
CA ASP A 501 76.60 28.81 -32.03
C ASP A 501 76.01 27.62 -32.78
N GLY A 502 76.28 27.56 -34.09
CA GLY A 502 75.59 26.74 -35.05
C GLY A 502 76.07 25.29 -35.09
N GLY A 503 75.11 24.37 -35.01
CA GLY A 503 75.25 22.98 -35.44
C GLY A 503 73.92 22.53 -36.02
N THR A 504 73.93 22.07 -37.27
CA THR A 504 72.75 21.63 -38.03
C THR A 504 72.00 20.51 -37.32
N ALA A 505 70.87 20.82 -36.70
CA ALA A 505 69.84 19.85 -36.36
C ALA A 505 69.09 19.48 -37.64
N VAL A 506 69.08 18.20 -37.94
CA VAL A 506 68.22 17.60 -38.96
C VAL A 506 66.82 17.57 -38.37
N ASP A 507 65.82 18.05 -39.10
CA ASP A 507 64.41 17.97 -38.72
C ASP A 507 64.04 16.52 -38.35
N ALA A 508 63.76 16.27 -37.07
CA ALA A 508 62.98 15.13 -36.61
C ALA A 508 61.52 15.59 -36.54
N PRO A 509 60.56 14.82 -37.09
CA PRO A 509 59.15 15.20 -37.02
C PRO A 509 58.63 15.05 -35.58
N ASP A 510 57.79 16.01 -35.20
CA ASP A 510 56.92 16.08 -34.02
C ASP A 510 56.80 14.78 -33.18
N ALA A 511 57.53 14.72 -32.08
CA ALA A 511 57.44 13.68 -31.04
C ALA A 511 56.66 14.22 -29.83
N GLU A 512 55.39 14.59 -30.03
CA GLU A 512 54.53 15.11 -28.95
C GLU A 512 53.48 14.11 -28.43
N ASP A 513 53.41 12.86 -28.90
CA ASP A 513 52.35 11.90 -28.45
C ASP A 513 52.81 10.42 -28.33
N ALA A 514 54.10 10.13 -28.16
CA ALA A 514 54.56 8.74 -27.98
C ALA A 514 54.97 8.49 -26.53
N SER A 515 54.22 7.65 -25.83
CA SER A 515 54.58 7.22 -24.48
C SER A 515 55.96 6.55 -24.46
N PRO A 516 56.82 6.89 -23.48
CA PRO A 516 58.15 6.32 -23.40
C PRO A 516 58.11 4.82 -23.12
N TRP A 517 59.04 4.06 -23.70
CA TRP A 517 59.18 2.62 -23.53
C TRP A 517 60.21 2.28 -22.47
N HIS A 518 59.92 1.27 -21.66
CA HIS A 518 60.82 0.73 -20.66
C HIS A 518 61.05 -0.75 -20.94
N TRP A 519 62.06 -1.32 -20.28
CA TRP A 519 62.25 -2.77 -20.26
C TRP A 519 62.41 -3.28 -18.84
N ARG A 520 61.97 -4.52 -18.61
CA ARG A 520 62.18 -5.26 -17.36
C ARG A 520 62.53 -6.71 -17.68
N LEU A 521 63.41 -7.32 -16.89
CA LEU A 521 63.66 -8.76 -16.88
C LEU A 521 62.80 -9.35 -15.77
N VAL A 522 61.88 -10.23 -16.12
CA VAL A 522 60.89 -10.79 -15.20
C VAL A 522 60.95 -12.32 -15.19
N THR A 523 60.83 -12.94 -14.03
CA THR A 523 60.74 -14.41 -13.90
C THR A 523 59.34 -14.93 -14.19
N ASP A 524 59.16 -16.24 -14.25
CA ASP A 524 57.85 -16.90 -14.32
C ASP A 524 56.94 -16.51 -13.15
N ASP A 525 57.49 -16.40 -11.94
CA ASP A 525 56.78 -15.92 -10.75
C ASP A 525 56.46 -14.42 -10.75
N ARG A 526 56.89 -13.68 -11.78
CA ARG A 526 56.77 -12.21 -11.94
C ARG A 526 57.66 -11.37 -11.03
N ASP A 527 58.74 -11.95 -10.50
CA ASP A 527 59.79 -11.17 -9.84
C ASP A 527 60.54 -10.34 -10.89
N VAL A 528 60.62 -9.01 -10.70
CA VAL A 528 61.47 -8.17 -11.56
C VAL A 528 62.91 -8.27 -11.09
N VAL A 529 63.75 -8.88 -11.93
CA VAL A 529 65.17 -9.11 -11.65
C VAL A 529 66.00 -7.87 -11.96
N ALA A 530 65.69 -7.18 -13.06
CA ALA A 530 66.39 -5.99 -13.52
C ALA A 530 65.45 -5.10 -14.34
N ALA A 531 65.62 -3.79 -14.29
CA ALA A 531 64.82 -2.85 -15.08
C ALA A 531 65.66 -1.74 -15.73
N SER A 532 65.10 -1.13 -16.77
CA SER A 532 65.63 0.08 -17.40
C SER A 532 65.60 1.25 -16.43
N THR A 533 66.71 1.98 -16.31
CA THR A 533 66.82 3.20 -15.49
C THR A 533 66.35 4.45 -16.24
N GLU A 534 66.19 4.37 -17.57
CA GLU A 534 65.81 5.49 -18.42
C GLU A 534 64.70 5.09 -19.41
N PRO A 535 63.81 6.02 -19.76
CA PRO A 535 62.85 5.81 -20.83
C PRO A 535 63.51 5.72 -22.21
N HIS A 536 62.90 4.96 -23.11
CA HIS A 536 63.30 4.79 -24.51
C HIS A 536 62.20 5.32 -25.45
N PRO A 537 62.56 5.83 -26.64
CA PRO A 537 61.57 6.41 -27.54
C PRO A 537 60.62 5.38 -28.17
N ASP A 538 61.06 4.12 -28.29
CA ASP A 538 60.32 3.03 -28.93
C ASP A 538 60.80 1.66 -28.42
N ALA A 539 60.03 0.61 -28.74
CA ALA A 539 60.34 -0.76 -28.38
C ALA A 539 61.68 -1.26 -28.95
N GLU A 540 62.07 -0.81 -30.15
CA GLU A 540 63.32 -1.21 -30.79
C GLU A 540 64.53 -0.66 -30.03
N SER A 541 64.44 0.59 -29.56
CA SER A 541 65.46 1.27 -28.75
C SER A 541 65.60 0.65 -27.37
N ALA A 542 64.48 0.26 -26.73
CA ALA A 542 64.50 -0.48 -25.47
C ALA A 542 65.12 -1.89 -25.64
N THR A 543 64.80 -2.58 -26.74
CA THR A 543 65.43 -3.87 -27.09
C THR A 543 66.94 -3.71 -27.30
N ALA A 544 67.37 -2.65 -27.99
CA ALA A 544 68.80 -2.35 -28.15
C ALA A 544 69.49 -2.01 -26.82
N ALA A 545 68.77 -1.48 -25.83
CA ALA A 545 69.28 -1.28 -24.49
C ALA A 545 69.50 -2.61 -23.76
N ILE A 546 68.60 -3.59 -23.91
CA ILE A 546 68.78 -4.95 -23.38
C ILE A 546 70.05 -5.59 -23.96
N GLU A 547 70.30 -5.49 -25.27
CA GLU A 547 71.53 -6.03 -25.87
C GLU A 547 72.81 -5.38 -25.29
N ARG A 548 72.75 -4.08 -24.95
CA ARG A 548 73.84 -3.41 -24.24
C ARG A 548 74.01 -3.96 -22.83
N VAL A 549 72.92 -4.17 -22.08
CA VAL A 549 72.95 -4.79 -20.75
C VAL A 549 73.56 -6.18 -20.82
N ARG A 550 73.17 -7.01 -21.79
CA ARG A 550 73.76 -8.35 -21.99
C ARG A 550 75.26 -8.30 -22.20
N GLN A 551 75.72 -7.43 -23.10
CA GLN A 551 77.14 -7.27 -23.34
C GLN A 551 77.87 -6.78 -22.09
N GLN A 552 77.38 -5.70 -21.48
CA GLN A 552 78.01 -5.05 -20.35
C GLN A 552 78.03 -5.91 -19.10
N ALA A 553 76.91 -6.52 -18.72
CA ALA A 553 76.83 -7.42 -17.57
C ALA A 553 77.74 -8.65 -17.73
N SER A 554 77.92 -9.17 -18.94
CA SER A 554 78.82 -10.31 -19.21
C SER A 554 80.31 -9.98 -19.01
N GLU A 555 80.66 -8.71 -19.19
CA GLU A 555 82.01 -8.17 -19.02
C GLU A 555 82.18 -7.44 -17.67
N ALA A 556 81.10 -7.31 -16.88
CA ALA A 556 81.10 -6.49 -15.70
C ALA A 556 81.81 -7.14 -14.52
N GLU A 557 82.72 -6.37 -13.92
CA GLU A 557 83.33 -6.75 -12.64
C GLU A 557 82.50 -6.19 -11.48
N LEU A 558 82.37 -6.98 -10.41
CA LEU A 558 81.76 -6.50 -9.17
C LEU A 558 82.75 -5.60 -8.44
N ILE A 559 82.32 -4.37 -8.17
CA ILE A 559 83.08 -3.39 -7.41
C ILE A 559 82.94 -3.70 -5.90
N GLU A 560 84.04 -4.14 -5.27
CA GLU A 560 84.12 -4.32 -3.81
C GLU A 560 85.37 -3.61 -3.28
N PHE A 561 85.19 -2.68 -2.33
CA PHE A 561 86.29 -2.02 -1.62
C PHE A 561 86.15 -2.19 -0.12
N GLU A 562 87.28 -2.31 0.58
CA GLU A 562 87.34 -2.34 2.06
C GLU A 562 87.47 -0.92 2.67
N ASN A 563 87.65 0.10 1.83
CA ASN A 563 87.80 1.51 2.22
C ASN A 563 87.13 2.41 1.17
N ALA A 564 86.95 3.69 1.49
CA ALA A 564 86.36 4.65 0.56
C ALA A 564 87.15 4.73 -0.77
N ALA A 565 86.45 4.89 -1.89
CA ALA A 565 87.04 4.95 -3.23
C ALA A 565 86.61 6.22 -3.98
N PHE A 566 87.56 6.85 -4.67
CA PHE A 566 87.25 7.92 -5.62
C PHE A 566 86.81 7.33 -6.96
N GLN A 567 85.60 7.65 -7.40
CA GLN A 567 85.07 7.32 -8.71
C GLN A 567 84.98 8.57 -9.58
N VAL A 568 85.54 8.51 -10.78
CA VAL A 568 85.40 9.56 -11.81
C VAL A 568 84.40 9.07 -12.84
N TYR A 569 83.34 9.84 -13.09
CA TYR A 569 82.22 9.47 -13.96
C TYR A 569 81.78 10.65 -14.84
N GLU A 570 81.06 10.34 -15.92
CA GLU A 570 80.41 11.33 -16.78
C GLU A 570 78.97 11.53 -16.29
N ALA A 571 78.61 12.79 -16.01
CA ALA A 571 77.26 13.18 -15.63
C ALA A 571 76.33 13.26 -16.86
N ASP A 572 75.02 13.32 -16.63
CA ASP A 572 74.00 13.37 -17.71
C ASP A 572 74.17 14.58 -18.65
N SER A 573 74.84 15.64 -18.20
CA SER A 573 75.19 16.81 -19.02
C SER A 573 76.31 16.55 -20.04
N GLY A 574 76.94 15.37 -20.01
CA GLY A 574 78.14 15.03 -20.78
C GLY A 574 79.44 15.57 -20.18
N GLU A 575 79.38 16.10 -18.96
CA GLU A 575 80.54 16.66 -18.25
C GLU A 575 81.05 15.69 -17.17
N TRP A 576 82.35 15.74 -16.90
CA TRP A 576 83.01 14.81 -16.00
C TRP A 576 82.96 15.32 -14.56
N ARG A 577 82.61 14.43 -13.63
CA ARG A 577 82.58 14.68 -12.19
C ARG A 577 83.33 13.58 -11.44
N TRP A 578 83.63 13.81 -10.18
CA TRP A 578 84.17 12.77 -9.30
C TRP A 578 83.33 12.70 -8.02
N ARG A 579 83.23 11.51 -7.44
CA ARG A 579 82.62 11.26 -6.13
C ARG A 579 83.49 10.32 -5.30
N LEU A 580 83.51 10.52 -3.99
CA LEU A 580 84.11 9.63 -3.02
C LEU A 580 82.98 8.77 -2.44
N ILE A 581 83.03 7.47 -2.70
CA ILE A 581 82.07 6.49 -2.19
C ILE A 581 82.69 5.69 -1.04
N ASP A 582 81.93 5.31 -0.01
CA ASP A 582 82.41 4.44 1.08
C ASP A 582 82.31 2.93 0.73
N GLU A 583 82.56 2.06 1.72
CA GLU A 583 82.50 0.59 1.56
C GLU A 583 81.08 0.04 1.34
N ASP A 584 80.07 0.87 1.62
CA ASP A 584 78.64 0.59 1.49
C ASP A 584 78.03 1.28 0.25
N GLY A 585 78.86 1.98 -0.55
CA GLY A 585 78.45 2.67 -1.78
C GLY A 585 77.88 4.08 -1.56
N ASN A 586 77.90 4.60 -0.33
CA ASN A 586 77.38 5.94 -0.03
C ASN A 586 78.34 7.03 -0.49
N VAL A 587 77.81 8.09 -1.09
CA VAL A 587 78.61 9.25 -1.50
C VAL A 587 78.98 10.10 -0.29
N LEU A 588 80.25 10.07 0.09
CA LEU A 588 80.82 10.87 1.19
C LEU A 588 81.18 12.30 0.77
N ALA A 589 81.54 12.49 -0.51
CA ALA A 589 81.89 13.80 -1.09
C ALA A 589 81.79 13.75 -2.61
N ASP A 590 81.53 14.88 -3.27
CA ASP A 590 81.55 15.02 -4.73
C ASP A 590 82.43 16.19 -5.19
N SER A 591 82.61 16.33 -6.51
CA SER A 591 83.45 17.37 -7.12
C SER A 591 82.93 18.79 -6.94
N GLY A 592 81.63 18.97 -6.65
CA GLY A 592 80.94 20.25 -6.54
C GLY A 592 80.98 21.14 -7.79
N ALA A 593 81.64 20.69 -8.86
CA ALA A 593 81.88 21.40 -10.11
C ALA A 593 82.03 20.41 -11.26
N GLU A 594 81.62 20.85 -12.44
CA GLU A 594 81.73 20.12 -13.70
C GLU A 594 83.12 20.30 -14.32
N HIS A 595 83.65 19.23 -14.91
CA HIS A 595 84.91 19.24 -15.61
C HIS A 595 84.72 18.89 -17.08
N THR A 596 85.47 19.56 -17.95
CA THR A 596 85.30 19.40 -19.41
C THR A 596 85.93 18.12 -19.96
N SER A 597 86.66 17.37 -19.13
CA SER A 597 87.26 16.09 -19.49
C SER A 597 87.54 15.19 -18.28
N ARG A 598 87.57 13.87 -18.50
CA ARG A 598 87.97 12.85 -17.48
C ARG A 598 89.29 13.18 -16.81
N GLY A 599 90.28 13.64 -17.58
CA GLY A 599 91.61 13.98 -17.06
C GLY A 599 91.59 15.17 -16.11
N GLU A 600 90.76 16.17 -16.38
CA GLU A 600 90.59 17.35 -15.52
C GLU A 600 89.89 16.99 -14.20
N ALA A 601 88.84 16.17 -14.26
CA ALA A 601 88.18 15.62 -13.07
C ALA A 601 89.14 14.76 -12.23
N ALA A 602 89.95 13.93 -12.88
CA ALA A 602 90.95 13.10 -12.20
C ALA A 602 92.06 13.94 -11.54
N GLU A 603 92.56 15.00 -12.19
CA GLU A 603 93.56 15.92 -11.60
C GLU A 603 92.99 16.68 -10.38
N ALA A 604 91.74 17.13 -10.46
CA ALA A 604 91.06 17.78 -9.34
C ALA A 604 90.89 16.83 -8.15
N MET A 605 90.47 15.59 -8.40
CA MET A 605 90.39 14.54 -7.40
C MET A 605 91.76 14.16 -6.81
N MET A 606 92.83 14.09 -7.61
CA MET A 606 94.17 13.74 -7.12
C MET A 606 94.67 14.73 -6.05
N THR A 607 94.27 16.00 -6.13
CA THR A 607 94.58 17.00 -5.09
C THR A 607 93.93 16.65 -3.74
N LEU A 608 92.76 16.02 -3.76
CA LEU A 608 92.05 15.55 -2.57
C LEU A 608 92.55 14.18 -2.09
N LYS A 609 92.95 13.30 -3.00
CA LYS A 609 93.60 12.01 -2.69
C LYS A 609 94.90 12.18 -1.90
N GLU A 610 95.62 13.28 -2.07
CA GLU A 610 96.77 13.63 -1.20
C GLU A 610 96.39 13.79 0.28
N GLN A 611 95.13 14.14 0.58
CA GLN A 611 94.59 14.30 1.93
C GLN A 611 93.91 13.03 2.48
N ALA A 612 93.49 12.11 1.59
CA ALA A 612 92.90 10.81 1.92
C ALA A 612 93.67 9.67 1.21
N PRO A 613 94.89 9.33 1.66
CA PRO A 613 95.76 8.39 0.95
C PRO A 613 95.31 6.92 1.01
N GLU A 614 94.47 6.58 1.99
CA GLU A 614 93.87 5.25 2.13
C GLU A 614 92.67 5.04 1.18
N ALA A 615 92.21 6.10 0.49
CA ALA A 615 91.12 6.00 -0.45
C ALA A 615 91.59 5.42 -1.79
N GLU A 616 90.92 4.37 -2.25
CA GLU A 616 91.24 3.70 -3.50
C GLU A 616 90.83 4.58 -4.70
N LEU A 617 91.47 4.39 -5.86
CA LEU A 617 91.02 5.04 -7.10
C LEU A 617 90.31 3.96 -7.92
N LEU A 618 89.01 4.16 -8.14
CA LEU A 618 88.23 3.30 -9.00
C LEU A 618 88.32 3.81 -10.44
N GLU A 619 89.07 3.08 -11.27
CA GLU A 619 89.04 3.26 -12.72
C GLU A 619 88.17 2.18 -13.32
N ILE A 620 87.00 2.60 -13.79
CA ILE A 620 86.10 1.74 -14.55
C ILE A 620 86.63 1.73 -15.99
N GLU A 621 87.27 0.62 -16.37
CA GLU A 621 87.79 0.39 -17.72
C GLU A 621 86.77 -0.34 -18.62
N THR A 622 85.80 -1.03 -18.01
CA THR A 622 84.68 -1.76 -18.61
C THR A 622 83.43 -1.56 -17.75
N ALA A 623 82.25 -2.04 -18.16
CA ALA A 623 81.08 -1.99 -17.29
C ALA A 623 81.35 -2.66 -15.92
N ALA A 624 80.58 -2.29 -14.90
CA ALA A 624 80.78 -2.78 -13.54
C ALA A 624 79.48 -2.84 -12.75
N PHE A 625 79.38 -3.80 -11.82
CA PHE A 625 78.30 -3.87 -10.84
C PHE A 625 78.68 -3.12 -9.57
N GLU A 626 77.79 -2.27 -9.08
CA GLU A 626 77.91 -1.57 -7.81
C GLU A 626 76.79 -2.03 -6.86
N LEU A 627 77.18 -2.47 -5.65
CA LEU A 627 76.24 -2.71 -4.56
C LEU A 627 76.20 -1.47 -3.68
N PHE A 628 75.00 -0.95 -3.44
CA PHE A 628 74.80 0.28 -2.68
C PHE A 628 73.76 0.09 -1.58
N VAL A 629 73.85 0.88 -0.52
CA VAL A 629 72.83 0.99 0.52
C VAL A 629 71.97 2.23 0.26
N ASN A 630 70.65 2.09 0.37
CA ASN A 630 69.70 3.19 0.24
C ASN A 630 69.49 3.91 1.60
N GLU A 631 68.58 4.89 1.63
CA GLU A 631 68.31 5.68 2.84
C GLU A 631 67.68 4.87 3.99
N ASP A 632 67.12 3.70 3.69
CA ASP A 632 66.46 2.79 4.64
C ASP A 632 67.40 1.69 5.17
N ASP A 633 68.71 1.83 4.97
CA ASP A 633 69.74 0.82 5.30
C ASP A 633 69.58 -0.52 4.53
N GLU A 634 68.91 -0.49 3.37
CA GLU A 634 68.71 -1.65 2.49
C GLU A 634 69.64 -1.63 1.26
N TRP A 635 70.07 -2.81 0.83
CA TRP A 635 71.04 -3.01 -0.24
C TRP A 635 70.37 -3.19 -1.61
N GLY A 636 70.81 -2.44 -2.62
CA GLY A 636 70.47 -2.65 -4.03
C GLY A 636 71.72 -2.97 -4.87
N TRP A 637 71.51 -3.31 -6.14
CA TRP A 637 72.59 -3.41 -7.12
C TRP A 637 72.27 -2.55 -8.35
N ARG A 638 73.30 -1.97 -8.97
CA ARG A 638 73.19 -1.25 -10.24
C ARG A 638 74.35 -1.58 -11.17
N LEU A 639 74.07 -1.65 -12.46
CA LEU A 639 75.03 -1.84 -13.54
C LEU A 639 75.37 -0.48 -14.14
N ILE A 640 76.66 -0.14 -14.12
CA ILE A 640 77.20 1.08 -14.71
C ILE A 640 78.11 0.74 -15.89
N ASP A 641 78.09 1.59 -16.92
CA ASP A 641 79.00 1.45 -18.07
C ASP A 641 80.41 2.04 -17.82
N GLU A 642 81.27 2.02 -18.83
CA GLU A 642 82.65 2.54 -18.76
C GLU A 642 82.75 4.07 -18.51
N ALA A 643 81.65 4.80 -18.75
CA ALA A 643 81.52 6.22 -18.45
C ALA A 643 80.96 6.45 -17.04
N GLY A 644 80.50 5.41 -16.36
CA GLY A 644 79.86 5.48 -15.05
C GLY A 644 78.37 5.81 -15.12
N LYS A 645 77.75 5.71 -16.30
CA LYS A 645 76.31 5.91 -16.50
C LYS A 645 75.53 4.64 -16.11
N LEU A 646 74.38 4.80 -15.47
CA LEU A 646 73.48 3.70 -15.12
C LEU A 646 72.82 3.09 -16.37
N VAL A 647 72.81 1.76 -16.43
CA VAL A 647 72.28 1.02 -17.58
C VAL A 647 71.17 0.05 -17.17
N ALA A 648 71.28 -0.54 -15.99
CA ALA A 648 70.27 -1.39 -15.38
C ALA A 648 70.39 -1.34 -13.86
N GLU A 649 69.29 -1.57 -13.16
CA GLU A 649 69.30 -1.69 -11.71
C GLU A 649 68.32 -2.75 -11.22
N ASP A 650 68.50 -3.16 -9.96
CA ASP A 650 67.50 -3.87 -9.19
C ASP A 650 66.38 -2.89 -8.78
N PRO A 651 65.13 -3.09 -9.22
CA PRO A 651 64.03 -2.28 -8.70
C PRO A 651 63.69 -2.59 -7.24
N ALA A 652 64.19 -3.71 -6.68
CA ALA A 652 63.99 -4.09 -5.29
C ALA A 652 65.23 -3.83 -4.43
N THR A 653 65.01 -3.63 -3.14
CA THR A 653 66.04 -3.47 -2.11
C THR A 653 66.08 -4.70 -1.20
N HIS A 654 67.23 -4.95 -0.57
CA HIS A 654 67.50 -6.20 0.14
C HIS A 654 68.08 -5.94 1.53
N PRO A 655 67.73 -6.73 2.56
CA PRO A 655 68.19 -6.47 3.92
C PRO A 655 69.70 -6.69 4.14
N THR A 656 70.40 -7.31 3.18
CA THR A 656 71.83 -7.58 3.30
C THR A 656 72.54 -7.47 1.97
N ARG A 657 73.82 -7.04 1.99
CA ARG A 657 74.73 -7.06 0.84
C ARG A 657 74.77 -8.42 0.13
N GLY A 658 74.72 -9.51 0.90
CA GLY A 658 74.73 -10.87 0.35
C GLY A 658 73.44 -11.24 -0.39
N ALA A 659 72.30 -10.65 -0.03
CA ALA A 659 71.03 -10.81 -0.73
C ALA A 659 70.99 -9.97 -2.00
N ALA A 660 71.45 -8.71 -1.95
CA ALA A 660 71.62 -7.88 -3.16
C ALA A 660 72.59 -8.52 -4.18
N ARG A 661 73.68 -9.14 -3.70
CA ARG A 661 74.57 -9.94 -4.56
C ARG A 661 73.89 -11.16 -5.16
N GLN A 662 72.97 -11.81 -4.44
CA GLN A 662 72.18 -12.91 -4.98
C GLN A 662 71.20 -12.41 -6.05
N ALA A 663 70.52 -11.29 -5.82
CA ALA A 663 69.65 -10.66 -6.81
C ALA A 663 70.42 -10.25 -8.08
N MET A 664 71.61 -9.67 -7.94
CA MET A 664 72.53 -9.39 -9.06
C MET A 664 72.90 -10.66 -9.82
N ASN A 665 73.18 -11.77 -9.11
CA ASN A 665 73.48 -13.04 -9.76
C ASN A 665 72.28 -13.61 -10.54
N ARG A 666 71.03 -13.30 -10.13
CA ARG A 666 69.83 -13.68 -10.90
C ARG A 666 69.82 -13.02 -12.27
N LEU A 667 70.22 -11.75 -12.39
CA LEU A 667 70.37 -11.10 -13.71
C LEU A 667 71.38 -11.88 -14.57
N LEU A 668 72.52 -12.26 -14.01
CA LEU A 668 73.54 -13.01 -14.74
C LEU A 668 73.09 -14.42 -15.14
N GLU A 669 72.25 -15.06 -14.33
CA GLU A 669 71.65 -16.37 -14.63
C GLU A 669 70.66 -16.29 -15.81
N HIS A 670 69.90 -15.21 -15.89
CA HIS A 670 68.84 -14.98 -16.88
C HIS A 670 69.23 -14.00 -17.99
N LEU A 671 70.53 -13.73 -18.17
CA LEU A 671 71.01 -12.68 -19.07
C LEU A 671 70.62 -12.92 -20.54
N ASP A 672 70.62 -14.18 -20.97
CA ASP A 672 70.32 -14.59 -22.34
C ASP A 672 68.83 -14.89 -22.57
N SER A 673 67.94 -14.53 -21.64
CA SER A 673 66.48 -14.75 -21.75
C SER A 673 65.89 -14.03 -22.97
N ASP A 674 64.80 -14.54 -23.55
CA ASP A 674 64.18 -13.95 -24.75
C ASP A 674 63.61 -12.53 -24.49
N VAL A 675 63.34 -11.77 -25.55
CA VAL A 675 62.74 -10.42 -25.46
C VAL A 675 61.36 -10.43 -26.09
N ARG A 676 60.35 -9.98 -25.33
CA ARG A 676 58.97 -9.75 -25.77
C ARG A 676 58.62 -8.27 -25.76
N THR A 677 57.93 -7.83 -26.80
CA THR A 677 57.20 -6.56 -26.77
C THR A 677 55.84 -6.78 -26.12
N MET A 678 55.56 -6.04 -25.06
CA MET A 678 54.33 -6.09 -24.28
C MET A 678 53.58 -4.76 -24.43
N ASP A 679 52.94 -4.56 -25.58
CA ASP A 679 52.06 -3.42 -25.88
C ASP A 679 50.59 -3.68 -25.55
N ARG A 680 50.29 -4.90 -25.08
CA ARG A 680 48.96 -5.36 -24.68
C ARG A 680 49.06 -6.18 -23.40
N ALA A 681 47.93 -6.32 -22.71
CA ALA A 681 47.83 -7.23 -21.58
C ALA A 681 48.00 -8.69 -22.03
N ILE A 682 48.34 -9.56 -21.09
CA ILE A 682 48.52 -11.00 -21.33
C ILE A 682 47.78 -11.81 -20.27
N PHE A 683 47.28 -12.97 -20.67
CA PHE A 683 47.07 -14.08 -19.76
C PHE A 683 48.37 -14.85 -19.65
N GLN A 684 48.94 -14.92 -18.45
CA GLN A 684 50.14 -15.69 -18.20
C GLN A 684 49.79 -16.99 -17.45
N PRO A 685 49.82 -18.16 -18.10
CA PRO A 685 49.75 -19.43 -17.42
C PRO A 685 51.02 -19.70 -16.61
N TYR A 686 50.86 -20.27 -15.43
CA TYR A 686 51.96 -20.73 -14.57
C TYR A 686 51.50 -21.96 -13.78
N ALA A 687 52.44 -22.80 -13.37
CA ALA A 687 52.11 -24.02 -12.62
C ALA A 687 52.78 -24.00 -11.25
N THR A 688 51.99 -24.32 -10.21
CA THR A 688 52.53 -24.59 -8.87
C THR A 688 52.44 -26.09 -8.59
N GLU A 689 51.29 -26.55 -8.11
CA GLU A 689 50.88 -27.95 -8.10
C GLU A 689 49.91 -28.26 -9.26
N ASP A 690 48.97 -27.35 -9.49
CA ASP A 690 48.04 -27.30 -10.62
C ASP A 690 48.32 -26.04 -11.48
N TRP A 691 47.66 -25.94 -12.64
CA TRP A 691 47.81 -24.82 -13.57
C TRP A 691 46.93 -23.65 -13.18
N HIS A 692 47.53 -22.46 -13.16
CA HIS A 692 46.90 -21.20 -12.86
C HIS A 692 47.17 -20.18 -13.95
N TRP A 693 46.36 -19.14 -14.04
CA TRP A 693 46.64 -17.98 -14.87
C TRP A 693 46.53 -16.69 -14.07
N ARG A 694 47.31 -15.71 -14.48
CA ARG A 694 47.23 -14.33 -14.01
C ARG A 694 47.11 -13.39 -15.20
N PHE A 695 46.30 -12.35 -15.08
CA PHE A 695 46.11 -11.34 -16.11
C PHE A 695 46.97 -10.12 -15.80
N VAL A 696 47.91 -9.84 -16.70
CA VAL A 696 48.99 -8.90 -16.48
C VAL A 696 48.93 -7.78 -17.52
N LEU A 697 48.93 -6.54 -17.05
CA LEU A 697 48.94 -5.35 -17.90
C LEU A 697 50.35 -5.04 -18.44
N PRO A 698 50.49 -4.23 -19.50
CA PRO A 698 51.80 -3.77 -19.99
C PRO A 698 52.71 -3.18 -18.90
N SER A 699 52.14 -2.41 -17.96
CA SER A 699 52.83 -1.86 -16.79
C SER A 699 53.49 -2.93 -15.91
N GLY A 700 53.00 -4.16 -16.00
CA GLY A 700 53.43 -5.34 -15.26
C GLY A 700 52.56 -5.67 -14.05
N GLU A 701 51.59 -4.81 -13.75
CA GLU A 701 50.58 -5.01 -12.72
C GLU A 701 49.69 -6.21 -13.06
N THR A 702 49.47 -7.08 -12.08
CA THR A 702 48.47 -8.15 -12.18
C THR A 702 47.14 -7.60 -11.68
N VAL A 703 46.08 -7.73 -12.46
CA VAL A 703 44.75 -7.20 -12.09
C VAL A 703 43.68 -8.28 -11.97
N ALA A 704 43.95 -9.50 -12.43
CA ALA A 704 43.08 -10.66 -12.26
C ALA A 704 43.89 -11.95 -12.12
N VAL A 705 43.34 -12.92 -11.41
CA VAL A 705 43.82 -14.31 -11.37
C VAL A 705 42.66 -15.27 -11.60
N ASP A 706 42.93 -16.54 -11.89
CA ASP A 706 41.87 -17.55 -12.00
C ASP A 706 40.99 -17.66 -10.74
N GLY A 707 39.74 -18.10 -10.96
CA GLY A 707 38.85 -18.44 -9.86
C GLY A 707 39.18 -19.78 -9.21
N GLU A 708 39.62 -20.75 -10.02
CA GLU A 708 39.97 -22.11 -9.61
C GLU A 708 41.17 -22.63 -10.40
N ALA A 709 41.96 -23.51 -9.79
CA ALA A 709 43.09 -24.16 -10.43
C ALA A 709 42.65 -25.16 -11.50
N HIS A 710 43.45 -25.29 -12.56
CA HIS A 710 43.20 -26.21 -13.67
C HIS A 710 44.12 -27.43 -13.59
N PRO A 711 43.62 -28.66 -13.76
CA PRO A 711 44.45 -29.87 -13.74
C PRO A 711 45.52 -29.93 -14.86
N THR A 712 45.27 -29.28 -16.00
CA THR A 712 46.17 -29.30 -17.16
C THR A 712 46.24 -27.95 -17.85
N GLN A 713 47.38 -27.67 -18.49
CA GLN A 713 47.58 -26.47 -19.29
C GLN A 713 46.56 -26.35 -20.44
N ASP A 714 46.29 -27.45 -21.15
CA ASP A 714 45.33 -27.45 -22.27
C ASP A 714 43.92 -27.04 -21.79
N GLU A 715 43.48 -27.56 -20.64
CA GLU A 715 42.20 -27.20 -20.02
C GLU A 715 42.14 -25.73 -19.57
N LEU A 716 43.24 -25.23 -19.01
CA LEU A 716 43.37 -23.81 -18.69
C LEU A 716 43.22 -22.96 -19.94
N VAL A 717 43.98 -23.24 -20.99
CA VAL A 717 43.97 -22.45 -22.23
C VAL A 717 42.61 -22.50 -22.92
N ASP A 718 41.96 -23.67 -22.94
CA ASP A 718 40.61 -23.84 -23.50
C ASP A 718 39.58 -23.00 -22.72
N SER A 719 39.73 -22.82 -21.41
CA SER A 719 38.81 -22.01 -20.59
C SER A 719 38.92 -20.49 -20.81
N LEU A 720 40.06 -20.01 -21.33
CA LEU A 720 40.30 -18.57 -21.47
C LEU A 720 39.34 -17.89 -22.47
N GLU A 721 38.77 -18.61 -23.44
CA GLU A 721 37.75 -18.03 -24.34
C GLU A 721 36.48 -17.63 -23.58
N ASP A 722 36.07 -18.45 -22.61
CA ASP A 722 34.92 -18.18 -21.75
C ASP A 722 35.22 -17.03 -20.78
N VAL A 723 36.42 -17.01 -20.18
CA VAL A 723 36.89 -15.91 -19.32
C VAL A 723 36.84 -14.58 -20.07
N ARG A 724 37.34 -14.53 -21.31
CA ARG A 724 37.33 -13.30 -22.12
C ARG A 724 35.91 -12.83 -22.41
N THR A 725 35.03 -13.76 -22.77
CA THR A 725 33.64 -13.45 -23.06
C THR A 725 32.92 -12.90 -21.83
N ALA A 726 33.13 -13.53 -20.67
CA ALA A 726 32.61 -13.06 -19.40
C ALA A 726 33.18 -11.68 -19.03
N ALA A 727 34.50 -11.50 -19.10
CA ALA A 727 35.17 -10.26 -18.69
C ALA A 727 34.71 -9.02 -19.46
N VAL A 728 34.42 -9.18 -20.76
CA VAL A 728 33.99 -8.09 -21.65
C VAL A 728 32.50 -7.77 -21.48
N SER A 729 31.67 -8.78 -21.24
CA SER A 729 30.21 -8.61 -21.16
C SER A 729 29.70 -8.35 -19.75
N ALA A 730 30.53 -8.59 -18.73
CA ALA A 730 30.11 -8.55 -17.36
C ALA A 730 29.71 -7.16 -16.87
N ARG A 731 28.64 -7.13 -16.07
CA ARG A 731 28.23 -5.92 -15.35
C ARG A 731 28.86 -5.88 -13.97
N ARG A 732 29.19 -4.68 -13.47
CA ARG A 732 29.73 -4.49 -12.13
C ARG A 732 28.61 -4.31 -11.11
N HIS A 733 28.67 -5.07 -10.01
CA HIS A 733 27.74 -5.03 -8.89
C HIS A 733 28.51 -5.07 -7.58
N THR A 734 28.14 -4.21 -6.63
CA THR A 734 28.64 -4.27 -5.25
C THR A 734 27.78 -5.25 -4.46
N ILE A 735 28.38 -6.31 -3.93
CA ILE A 735 27.73 -7.34 -3.14
C ILE A 735 27.98 -7.07 -1.65
N GLY A 736 26.90 -6.87 -0.89
CA GLY A 736 26.93 -6.76 0.57
C GLY A 736 26.91 -8.13 1.25
N ASP A 737 26.41 -8.19 2.48
CA ASP A 737 26.23 -9.47 3.19
C ASP A 737 25.13 -10.33 2.54
N VAL A 738 24.17 -9.68 1.87
CA VAL A 738 23.08 -10.31 1.12
C VAL A 738 23.00 -9.73 -0.29
N SER A 739 22.74 -10.61 -1.27
CA SER A 739 22.41 -10.24 -2.64
C SER A 739 21.18 -11.00 -3.13
N ILE A 740 20.49 -10.43 -4.12
CA ILE A 740 19.32 -11.03 -4.73
C ILE A 740 19.69 -11.43 -6.16
N GLN A 741 19.45 -12.68 -6.54
CA GLN A 741 19.69 -13.14 -7.90
C GLN A 741 18.39 -13.59 -8.54
N LEU A 742 18.04 -12.97 -9.67
CA LEU A 742 16.94 -13.42 -10.52
C LEU A 742 17.39 -14.59 -11.39
N TYR A 743 16.56 -15.62 -11.53
CA TYR A 743 16.85 -16.77 -12.38
C TYR A 743 15.56 -17.29 -13.03
N GLY A 744 15.69 -17.89 -14.22
CA GLY A 744 14.55 -18.39 -14.99
C GLY A 744 14.67 -18.12 -16.49
N THR A 745 13.80 -18.74 -17.28
CA THR A 745 13.72 -18.50 -18.73
C THR A 745 12.31 -18.10 -19.15
N ASP A 746 11.33 -18.96 -18.87
CA ASP A 746 9.91 -18.75 -19.18
C ASP A 746 9.09 -18.35 -17.94
N GLU A 747 9.52 -18.82 -16.77
CA GLU A 747 9.02 -18.42 -15.44
C GLU A 747 10.24 -17.92 -14.66
N TRP A 748 10.09 -16.75 -14.04
CA TRP A 748 11.17 -16.07 -13.33
C TRP A 748 10.98 -16.19 -11.83
N ARG A 749 12.10 -16.32 -11.13
CA ARG A 749 12.17 -16.46 -9.68
C ARG A 749 13.35 -15.64 -9.18
N PHE A 750 13.43 -15.48 -7.87
CA PHE A 750 14.59 -14.92 -7.22
C PHE A 750 15.10 -15.84 -6.12
N ARG A 751 16.38 -15.74 -5.79
CA ARG A 751 16.96 -16.32 -4.59
C ARG A 751 17.81 -15.30 -3.85
N LEU A 752 17.88 -15.46 -2.55
CA LEU A 752 18.74 -14.67 -1.68
C LEU A 752 20.04 -15.44 -1.49
N LEU A 753 21.15 -14.78 -1.77
CA LEU A 753 22.49 -15.35 -1.64
C LEU A 753 23.28 -14.57 -0.59
N ASP A 754 24.05 -15.27 0.23
CA ASP A 754 25.07 -14.63 1.06
C ASP A 754 26.22 -14.10 0.21
N ARG A 755 27.14 -13.38 0.85
CA ARG A 755 28.36 -12.87 0.20
C ARG A 755 29.15 -13.96 -0.54
N ASP A 756 29.19 -15.19 -0.03
CA ASP A 756 29.94 -16.33 -0.57
C ASP A 756 29.13 -17.14 -1.60
N ARG A 757 27.97 -16.61 -2.05
CA ARG A 757 27.02 -17.22 -3.00
C ARG A 757 26.32 -18.48 -2.46
N GLN A 758 26.23 -18.66 -1.15
CA GLN A 758 25.39 -19.70 -0.55
C GLN A 758 23.94 -19.22 -0.45
N GLU A 759 23.01 -20.11 -0.75
CA GLU A 759 21.58 -19.78 -0.78
C GLU A 759 21.01 -19.65 0.63
N ILE A 760 20.46 -18.47 0.95
CA ILE A 760 19.80 -18.14 2.23
C ILE A 760 18.29 -18.46 2.16
N ALA A 761 17.69 -18.17 1.00
CA ALA A 761 16.28 -18.42 0.72
C ALA A 761 16.03 -18.48 -0.79
N ASP A 762 14.97 -19.18 -1.18
CA ASP A 762 14.53 -19.30 -2.58
C ASP A 762 13.05 -18.92 -2.70
N ALA A 763 12.69 -18.35 -3.85
CA ALA A 763 11.33 -17.95 -4.15
C ALA A 763 10.40 -19.17 -4.18
N THR A 764 9.23 -19.03 -3.55
CA THR A 764 8.20 -20.07 -3.54
C THR A 764 7.21 -19.90 -4.69
N VAL A 765 7.00 -18.64 -5.12
CA VAL A 765 6.22 -18.27 -6.30
C VAL A 765 7.13 -17.98 -7.49
N SER A 766 6.55 -17.95 -8.68
CA SER A 766 7.25 -17.58 -9.91
C SER A 766 6.46 -16.54 -10.69
N ASP A 767 7.19 -15.59 -11.25
CA ASP A 767 6.66 -14.52 -12.07
C ASP A 767 6.64 -14.89 -13.55
N ALA A 768 5.73 -14.27 -14.29
CA ALA A 768 5.54 -14.54 -15.71
C ALA A 768 6.72 -14.08 -16.59
N ASP A 769 7.47 -13.07 -16.14
CA ASP A 769 8.62 -12.53 -16.85
C ASP A 769 9.59 -11.82 -15.89
N ARG A 770 10.77 -11.46 -16.43
CA ARG A 770 11.84 -10.80 -15.68
C ARG A 770 11.44 -9.44 -15.10
N GLU A 771 10.59 -8.69 -15.79
CA GLU A 771 10.19 -7.34 -15.35
C GLU A 771 9.30 -7.47 -14.11
N ALA A 772 8.34 -8.39 -14.12
CA ALA A 772 7.51 -8.71 -12.96
C ALA A 772 8.34 -9.19 -11.76
N ALA A 773 9.31 -10.10 -11.97
CA ALA A 773 10.21 -10.56 -10.90
C ALA A 773 11.07 -9.42 -10.33
N MET A 774 11.55 -8.51 -11.18
CA MET A 774 12.32 -7.34 -10.74
C MET A 774 11.45 -6.37 -9.95
N ASP A 775 10.21 -6.12 -10.38
CA ASP A 775 9.27 -5.25 -9.66
C ASP A 775 8.94 -5.81 -8.28
N GLY A 776 8.70 -7.13 -8.17
CA GLY A 776 8.48 -7.81 -6.88
C GLY A 776 9.70 -7.74 -5.96
N VAL A 777 10.91 -7.91 -6.49
CA VAL A 777 12.16 -7.75 -5.73
C VAL A 777 12.36 -6.30 -5.28
N GLU A 778 12.09 -5.31 -6.14
CA GLU A 778 12.21 -3.90 -5.76
C GLU A 778 11.15 -3.47 -4.75
N ASP A 779 9.97 -4.10 -4.75
CA ASP A 779 8.98 -3.92 -3.68
C ASP A 779 9.45 -4.54 -2.36
N LEU A 780 9.96 -5.78 -2.41
CA LEU A 780 10.57 -6.45 -1.26
C LEU A 780 11.66 -5.58 -0.62
N LYS A 781 12.61 -5.09 -1.42
CA LYS A 781 13.70 -4.24 -0.92
C LYS A 781 13.21 -2.95 -0.29
N ARG A 782 12.15 -2.33 -0.84
CA ARG A 782 11.61 -1.06 -0.34
C ARG A 782 10.97 -1.21 1.03
N HIS A 783 10.38 -2.36 1.32
CA HIS A 783 9.59 -2.61 2.53
C HIS A 783 10.28 -3.54 3.54
N ALA A 784 11.45 -4.11 3.20
CA ALA A 784 12.15 -5.07 4.05
C ALA A 784 12.49 -4.51 5.44
N GLY A 785 13.03 -3.29 5.55
CA GLY A 785 13.46 -2.75 6.85
C GLY A 785 12.34 -2.53 7.86
N ASP A 786 11.10 -2.35 7.38
CA ASP A 786 9.90 -2.15 8.21
C ASP A 786 9.05 -3.43 8.34
N ALA A 787 9.48 -4.54 7.72
CA ALA A 787 8.70 -5.78 7.69
C ALA A 787 8.52 -6.38 9.09
N PRO A 788 7.28 -6.62 9.57
CA PRO A 788 7.04 -7.24 10.86
C PRO A 788 7.48 -8.70 10.86
N ILE A 789 8.15 -9.13 11.93
CA ILE A 789 8.44 -10.54 12.19
C ILE A 789 7.36 -11.10 13.13
N PHE A 790 6.70 -12.18 12.72
CA PHE A 790 5.60 -12.79 13.49
C PHE A 790 5.61 -14.31 13.43
N ALA A 791 4.79 -14.95 14.26
CA ALA A 791 4.57 -16.39 14.23
C ALA A 791 3.08 -16.67 14.48
N ILE A 792 2.51 -17.62 13.76
CA ILE A 792 1.14 -18.10 14.00
C ILE A 792 1.25 -19.29 14.96
N GLU A 793 0.78 -19.11 16.20
CA GLU A 793 0.84 -20.16 17.23
C GLU A 793 -0.30 -21.17 17.06
N ASP A 794 -1.55 -20.74 17.32
CA ASP A 794 -2.76 -21.54 17.13
C ASP A 794 -3.59 -21.04 15.93
N ALA A 795 -3.83 -19.73 15.89
CA ALA A 795 -4.50 -19.03 14.80
C ALA A 795 -4.13 -17.54 14.80
N ALA A 796 -4.37 -16.89 13.67
CA ALA A 796 -4.21 -15.46 13.48
C ALA A 796 -5.37 -14.88 12.67
N ILE A 797 -5.75 -13.64 12.97
CA ILE A 797 -6.77 -12.90 12.23
C ILE A 797 -6.03 -12.09 11.17
N ARG A 798 -6.09 -12.54 9.93
CA ARG A 798 -5.58 -11.84 8.76
C ARG A 798 -6.57 -10.76 8.35
N VAL A 799 -6.06 -9.59 8.02
CA VAL A 799 -6.84 -8.47 7.47
C VAL A 799 -6.46 -8.27 6.01
N ASP A 800 -7.46 -8.06 5.16
CA ASP A 800 -7.30 -7.85 3.72
C ASP A 800 -8.10 -6.60 3.29
N ASP A 801 -7.60 -5.84 2.30
CA ASP A 801 -8.25 -4.64 1.75
C ASP A 801 -8.48 -4.68 0.22
N ALA A 802 -8.23 -5.82 -0.43
CA ALA A 802 -8.19 -5.95 -1.89
C ALA A 802 -9.55 -5.67 -2.55
N ASP A 803 -10.64 -6.18 -1.96
CA ASP A 803 -12.02 -6.03 -2.46
C ASP A 803 -12.94 -5.30 -1.46
N GLY A 804 -12.37 -4.73 -0.39
CA GLY A 804 -13.05 -4.20 0.80
C GLY A 804 -12.31 -4.66 2.06
N TRP A 805 -12.48 -3.96 3.18
CA TRP A 805 -11.80 -4.36 4.43
C TRP A 805 -12.50 -5.59 5.00
N SER A 806 -11.83 -6.74 4.99
CA SER A 806 -12.37 -7.98 5.54
C SER A 806 -11.33 -8.68 6.42
N TRP A 807 -11.77 -9.73 7.13
CA TRP A 807 -10.87 -10.55 7.93
C TRP A 807 -11.08 -12.04 7.70
N GLU A 808 -9.99 -12.78 7.81
CA GLU A 808 -9.98 -14.25 7.81
C GLU A 808 -9.24 -14.76 9.03
N LEU A 809 -9.78 -15.78 9.69
CA LEU A 809 -9.06 -16.51 10.72
C LEU A 809 -8.30 -17.66 10.05
N VAL A 810 -6.97 -17.62 10.13
CA VAL A 810 -6.08 -18.64 9.55
C VAL A 810 -5.36 -19.43 10.64
N ASP A 811 -5.13 -20.71 10.41
CA ASP A 811 -4.27 -21.54 11.27
C ASP A 811 -2.78 -21.50 10.86
N GLY A 812 -1.91 -22.21 11.60
CA GLY A 812 -0.47 -22.25 11.33
C GLY A 812 -0.08 -22.84 9.97
N ASP A 813 -0.98 -23.58 9.32
CA ASP A 813 -0.80 -24.11 7.97
C ASP A 813 -1.35 -23.14 6.89
N ARG A 814 -1.83 -21.95 7.29
CA ARG A 814 -2.56 -20.96 6.46
C ARG A 814 -3.89 -21.50 5.90
N THR A 815 -4.52 -22.44 6.60
CA THR A 815 -5.88 -22.84 6.25
C THR A 815 -6.85 -21.82 6.84
N VAL A 816 -7.67 -21.20 6.00
CA VAL A 816 -8.78 -20.36 6.44
C VAL A 816 -9.81 -21.24 7.15
N ILE A 817 -10.09 -20.92 8.41
CA ILE A 817 -11.02 -21.66 9.26
C ILE A 817 -12.33 -20.89 9.51
N ALA A 818 -12.29 -19.57 9.36
CA ALA A 818 -13.46 -18.69 9.41
C ALA A 818 -13.17 -17.38 8.66
N GLU A 819 -14.21 -16.70 8.23
CA GLU A 819 -14.13 -15.42 7.52
C GLU A 819 -15.25 -14.47 7.98
N ALA A 820 -15.03 -13.17 7.78
CA ALA A 820 -16.07 -12.16 7.84
C ALA A 820 -17.16 -12.45 6.79
N VAL A 821 -18.41 -12.12 7.09
CA VAL A 821 -19.53 -12.33 6.14
C VAL A 821 -19.67 -11.17 5.17
N ASP A 822 -19.43 -9.94 5.65
CA ASP A 822 -19.54 -8.71 4.89
C ASP A 822 -18.21 -7.93 4.94
N ASP A 823 -17.97 -7.13 3.91
CA ASP A 823 -16.82 -6.23 3.81
C ASP A 823 -17.11 -4.88 4.48
N GLU A 824 -16.10 -4.35 5.16
CA GLU A 824 -16.16 -3.05 5.84
C GLU A 824 -15.59 -1.92 4.97
N PRO A 825 -16.07 -0.67 5.15
CA PRO A 825 -15.66 0.46 4.32
C PRO A 825 -14.23 0.94 4.64
N ASP A 826 -13.77 0.73 5.87
CA ASP A 826 -12.46 1.16 6.34
C ASP A 826 -11.93 0.28 7.47
N ARG A 827 -10.61 0.38 7.68
CA ARG A 827 -9.86 -0.39 8.66
C ARG A 827 -10.31 -0.16 10.11
N GLU A 828 -10.77 1.05 10.45
CA GLU A 828 -11.23 1.34 11.82
C GLU A 828 -12.49 0.54 12.13
N THR A 829 -13.44 0.54 11.19
CA THR A 829 -14.69 -0.23 11.27
C THR A 829 -14.43 -1.73 11.31
N LEU A 830 -13.49 -2.24 10.49
CA LEU A 830 -13.09 -3.65 10.53
C LEU A 830 -12.53 -4.08 11.89
N LEU A 831 -11.69 -3.24 12.50
CA LEU A 831 -11.15 -3.56 13.83
C LEU A 831 -12.23 -3.54 14.91
N GLU A 832 -13.24 -2.67 14.80
CA GLU A 832 -14.42 -2.70 15.67
C GLU A 832 -15.22 -4.00 15.50
N ALA A 833 -15.47 -4.43 14.26
CA ALA A 833 -16.14 -5.70 13.95
C ALA A 833 -15.37 -6.92 14.48
N ILE A 834 -14.03 -6.92 14.39
CA ILE A 834 -13.18 -7.95 14.98
C ILE A 834 -13.34 -7.99 16.51
N GLU A 835 -13.35 -6.83 17.19
CA GLU A 835 -13.55 -6.77 18.64
C GLU A 835 -14.97 -7.16 19.06
N GLU A 836 -15.97 -6.93 18.22
CA GLU A 836 -17.35 -7.39 18.41
C GLU A 836 -17.42 -8.92 18.35
N VAL A 837 -16.89 -9.53 17.28
CA VAL A 837 -16.80 -11.00 17.16
C VAL A 837 -16.03 -11.60 18.35
N ARG A 838 -14.94 -10.95 18.79
CA ARG A 838 -14.14 -11.40 19.93
C ARG A 838 -14.95 -11.40 21.24
N GLN A 839 -15.83 -10.44 21.44
CA GLN A 839 -16.69 -10.35 22.63
C GLN A 839 -17.84 -11.35 22.57
N LEU A 840 -18.46 -11.49 21.40
CA LEU A 840 -19.70 -12.24 21.22
C LEU A 840 -19.49 -13.75 21.00
N ALA A 841 -18.50 -14.16 20.21
CA ALA A 841 -18.30 -15.57 19.85
C ALA A 841 -18.11 -16.51 21.06
N PRO A 842 -17.37 -16.14 22.13
CA PRO A 842 -17.24 -17.00 23.32
C PRO A 842 -18.53 -17.14 24.14
N MET A 843 -19.46 -16.20 24.00
CA MET A 843 -20.75 -16.18 24.71
C MET A 843 -21.87 -16.81 23.88
N ALA A 844 -21.66 -16.97 22.57
CA ALA A 844 -22.69 -17.40 21.63
C ALA A 844 -23.24 -18.80 21.94
N GLY A 845 -24.56 -18.88 22.06
CA GLY A 845 -25.30 -20.13 22.21
C GLY A 845 -25.50 -20.85 20.87
N ARG A 846 -26.19 -22.00 20.90
CA ARG A 846 -26.68 -22.67 19.68
C ARG A 846 -28.12 -22.26 19.43
N VAL A 847 -28.43 -21.92 18.19
CA VAL A 847 -29.79 -21.67 17.71
C VAL A 847 -30.02 -22.45 16.41
N ASP A 848 -31.08 -23.26 16.38
CA ASP A 848 -31.52 -23.98 15.19
C ASP A 848 -32.78 -23.31 14.64
N PHE A 849 -32.75 -22.90 13.36
CA PHE A 849 -33.88 -22.29 12.66
C PHE A 849 -34.59 -23.25 11.70
N ASP A 850 -34.25 -24.54 11.71
CA ASP A 850 -34.82 -25.56 10.84
C ASP A 850 -36.26 -25.97 11.21
N VAL A 851 -36.81 -25.36 12.26
CA VAL A 851 -38.19 -25.53 12.73
C VAL A 851 -38.78 -24.17 13.08
N ALA A 852 -40.07 -23.99 12.81
CA ALA A 852 -40.80 -22.79 13.18
C ALA A 852 -40.69 -22.50 14.69
N SER A 853 -40.25 -21.30 15.02
CA SER A 853 -39.87 -20.93 16.38
C SER A 853 -40.23 -19.49 16.69
N PHE A 854 -40.65 -19.22 17.92
CA PHE A 854 -40.80 -17.86 18.43
C PHE A 854 -39.47 -17.35 18.96
N GLU A 855 -39.08 -16.17 18.54
CA GLU A 855 -37.94 -15.46 19.10
C GLU A 855 -38.42 -14.27 19.93
N LEU A 856 -37.81 -14.09 21.11
CA LEU A 856 -38.02 -12.91 21.94
C LEU A 856 -36.93 -11.90 21.61
N VAL A 857 -37.33 -10.71 21.20
CA VAL A 857 -36.44 -9.65 20.71
C VAL A 857 -36.74 -8.36 21.45
N ALA A 858 -35.70 -7.65 21.88
CA ALA A 858 -35.81 -6.31 22.43
C ALA A 858 -35.79 -5.26 21.30
N ASP A 859 -36.61 -4.22 21.41
CA ASP A 859 -36.53 -3.04 20.55
C ASP A 859 -35.47 -2.04 21.02
N GLU A 860 -35.30 -0.93 20.29
CA GLU A 860 -34.33 0.14 20.61
C GLU A 860 -34.49 0.75 22.02
N ASP A 861 -35.66 0.59 22.64
CA ASP A 861 -35.99 1.09 23.99
C ASP A 861 -35.88 -0.01 25.07
N ASP A 862 -35.18 -1.11 24.78
CA ASP A 862 -35.05 -2.31 25.62
C ASP A 862 -36.41 -2.98 25.94
N ARG A 863 -37.41 -2.85 25.05
CA ARG A 863 -38.74 -3.46 25.25
C ARG A 863 -38.86 -4.75 24.44
N TRP A 864 -39.28 -5.81 25.12
CA TRP A 864 -39.33 -7.16 24.57
C TRP A 864 -40.65 -7.44 23.87
N GLN A 865 -40.57 -8.02 22.67
CA GLN A 865 -41.71 -8.54 21.90
C GLN A 865 -41.37 -9.92 21.32
N TRP A 866 -42.40 -10.67 20.93
CA TRP A 866 -42.22 -11.94 20.24
C TRP A 866 -42.25 -11.74 18.71
N ARG A 867 -41.49 -12.54 17.97
CA ARG A 867 -41.65 -12.71 16.53
C ARG A 867 -41.65 -14.20 16.19
N LEU A 868 -42.55 -14.65 15.32
CA LEU A 868 -42.53 -16.01 14.80
C LEU A 868 -41.67 -16.07 13.55
N ILE A 869 -40.79 -17.06 13.52
CA ILE A 869 -39.89 -17.36 12.41
C ILE A 869 -40.30 -18.69 11.77
N ASP A 870 -40.23 -18.77 10.44
CA ASP A 870 -40.38 -20.01 9.69
C ASP A 870 -39.09 -20.86 9.65
N GLU A 871 -39.16 -22.02 9.00
CA GLU A 871 -38.02 -22.95 8.80
C GLU A 871 -36.88 -22.37 7.94
N ASP A 872 -37.13 -21.27 7.22
CA ASP A 872 -36.16 -20.56 6.39
C ASP A 872 -35.55 -19.34 7.14
N GLY A 873 -35.88 -19.14 8.42
CA GLY A 873 -35.41 -17.99 9.20
C GLY A 873 -36.18 -16.68 8.94
N ARG A 874 -37.27 -16.68 8.16
CA ARG A 874 -38.04 -15.47 7.85
C ARG A 874 -39.07 -15.18 8.92
N THR A 875 -39.18 -13.92 9.31
CA THR A 875 -40.23 -13.48 10.21
C THR A 875 -41.58 -13.54 9.50
N VAL A 876 -42.54 -14.29 10.04
CA VAL A 876 -43.89 -14.43 9.47
C VAL A 876 -44.93 -13.62 10.25
N ALA A 877 -44.71 -13.44 11.56
CA ALA A 877 -45.61 -12.71 12.44
C ALA A 877 -44.81 -12.00 13.55
N THR A 878 -45.33 -10.87 14.02
CA THR A 878 -44.71 -10.10 15.10
C THR A 878 -45.77 -9.71 16.13
N GLY A 879 -45.38 -9.69 17.41
CA GLY A 879 -46.19 -9.19 18.50
C GLY A 879 -46.41 -7.69 18.39
N SER A 880 -47.61 -7.23 18.69
CA SER A 880 -47.93 -5.79 18.72
C SER A 880 -47.79 -5.17 20.11
N GLU A 881 -47.62 -6.01 21.13
CA GLU A 881 -47.42 -5.61 22.53
C GLU A 881 -45.94 -5.70 22.88
N THR A 882 -45.41 -4.71 23.61
CA THR A 882 -44.03 -4.73 24.10
C THR A 882 -43.97 -4.76 25.63
N HIS A 883 -42.97 -5.45 26.16
CA HIS A 883 -42.84 -5.77 27.58
C HIS A 883 -41.52 -5.24 28.16
N GLU A 884 -41.44 -5.01 29.48
CA GLU A 884 -40.22 -4.49 30.11
C GLU A 884 -39.12 -5.55 30.24
N THR A 885 -39.48 -6.84 30.22
CA THR A 885 -38.53 -7.94 30.41
C THR A 885 -38.84 -9.11 29.47
N ALA A 886 -37.82 -9.90 29.15
CA ALA A 886 -37.96 -11.13 28.37
C ALA A 886 -38.92 -12.14 29.04
N ASP A 887 -38.92 -12.22 30.37
CA ASP A 887 -39.83 -13.09 31.12
C ASP A 887 -41.30 -12.66 30.96
N ASP A 888 -41.58 -11.36 31.01
CA ASP A 888 -42.94 -10.83 30.79
C ASP A 888 -43.40 -11.09 29.34
N ALA A 889 -42.50 -10.93 28.36
CA ALA A 889 -42.80 -11.25 26.96
C ALA A 889 -43.04 -12.75 26.74
N ARG A 890 -42.30 -13.62 27.44
CA ARG A 890 -42.48 -15.07 27.41
C ARG A 890 -43.83 -15.48 28.00
N ASP A 891 -44.22 -14.89 29.13
CA ASP A 891 -45.53 -15.12 29.75
C ASP A 891 -46.67 -14.64 28.82
N ALA A 892 -46.51 -13.47 28.19
CA ALA A 892 -47.48 -12.95 27.22
C ALA A 892 -47.58 -13.84 25.97
N LEU A 893 -46.46 -14.37 25.47
CA LEU A 893 -46.43 -15.31 24.35
C LEU A 893 -47.21 -16.59 24.67
N ALA A 894 -47.14 -17.10 25.91
CA ALA A 894 -47.92 -18.27 26.32
C ALA A 894 -49.44 -18.02 26.22
N ASP A 895 -49.90 -16.81 26.54
CA ASP A 895 -51.29 -16.40 26.35
C ASP A 895 -51.64 -16.27 24.85
N VAL A 896 -50.74 -15.66 24.06
CA VAL A 896 -50.91 -15.51 22.60
C VAL A 896 -51.05 -16.86 21.90
N ARG A 897 -50.29 -17.89 22.31
CA ARG A 897 -50.46 -19.26 21.76
C ARG A 897 -51.89 -19.79 21.93
N GLY A 898 -52.48 -19.57 23.10
CA GLY A 898 -53.88 -19.92 23.34
C GLY A 898 -54.87 -19.13 22.46
N LEU A 899 -54.55 -17.86 22.18
CA LEU A 899 -55.33 -17.03 21.27
C LEU A 899 -55.23 -17.53 19.82
N ILE A 900 -54.03 -17.89 19.34
CA ILE A 900 -53.79 -18.41 17.99
C ILE A 900 -54.61 -19.69 17.74
N GLU A 901 -54.60 -20.64 18.69
CA GLU A 901 -55.37 -21.88 18.59
C GLU A 901 -56.88 -21.60 18.45
N SER A 902 -57.40 -20.72 19.30
CA SER A 902 -58.84 -20.44 19.41
C SER A 902 -59.37 -19.41 18.41
N ALA A 903 -58.49 -18.65 17.76
CA ALA A 903 -58.88 -17.52 16.91
C ALA A 903 -59.65 -17.95 15.65
N SER A 904 -60.72 -17.23 15.35
CA SER A 904 -61.47 -17.33 14.08
C SER A 904 -60.85 -16.45 12.99
N ILE A 905 -61.04 -16.78 11.71
CA ILE A 905 -60.58 -15.94 10.59
C ILE A 905 -61.75 -15.07 10.12
N LEU A 906 -61.56 -13.75 10.09
CA LEU A 906 -62.53 -12.73 9.68
C LEU A 906 -61.93 -11.85 8.58
N GLU A 907 -62.74 -11.50 7.58
CA GLU A 907 -62.34 -10.66 6.46
C GLU A 907 -63.04 -9.30 6.56
N ILE A 908 -62.28 -8.21 6.42
CA ILE A 908 -62.78 -6.83 6.37
C ILE A 908 -62.71 -6.39 4.90
N ASP A 909 -63.86 -6.46 4.21
CA ASP A 909 -64.00 -6.09 2.80
C ASP A 909 -64.68 -4.72 2.61
N SER A 910 -65.09 -4.10 3.72
CA SER A 910 -65.86 -2.87 3.77
C SER A 910 -65.82 -2.27 5.16
N VAL A 911 -65.99 -0.94 5.23
CA VAL A 911 -66.13 -0.19 6.47
C VAL A 911 -67.14 -0.89 7.39
N SER A 912 -66.79 -1.17 8.63
CA SER A 912 -67.58 -2.01 9.53
C SER A 912 -67.53 -1.51 10.97
N PHE A 913 -68.68 -1.57 11.64
CA PHE A 913 -68.72 -1.42 13.09
C PHE A 913 -68.36 -2.76 13.74
N GLU A 914 -67.30 -2.76 14.53
CA GLU A 914 -66.90 -3.87 15.35
C GLU A 914 -67.40 -3.68 16.79
N LEU A 915 -68.12 -4.67 17.32
CA LEU A 915 -68.48 -4.74 18.74
C LEU A 915 -67.60 -5.76 19.45
N HIS A 916 -67.05 -5.34 20.60
CA HIS A 916 -66.24 -6.17 21.48
C HIS A 916 -66.49 -5.83 22.96
N THR A 917 -66.00 -6.66 23.87
CA THR A 917 -66.19 -6.49 25.32
C THR A 917 -65.02 -5.74 25.96
N ALA A 918 -65.30 -4.70 26.74
CA ALA A 918 -64.32 -3.98 27.55
C ALA A 918 -64.46 -4.33 29.05
N GLU A 919 -63.51 -3.90 29.90
CA GLU A 919 -63.49 -4.20 31.35
C GLU A 919 -64.83 -3.97 32.07
N ASP A 920 -65.58 -2.93 31.66
CA ASP A 920 -66.83 -2.49 32.28
C ASP A 920 -68.08 -2.66 31.38
N GLY A 921 -68.01 -3.43 30.28
CA GLY A 921 -69.18 -3.68 29.42
C GLY A 921 -68.87 -3.90 27.93
N TRP A 922 -69.64 -3.28 27.04
CA TRP A 922 -69.51 -3.36 25.58
C TRP A 922 -69.13 -2.00 25.01
N VAL A 923 -68.22 -2.00 24.05
CA VAL A 923 -67.84 -0.82 23.26
C VAL A 923 -67.97 -1.15 21.78
N TRP A 924 -67.95 -0.12 20.94
CA TRP A 924 -67.92 -0.30 19.49
C TRP A 924 -66.84 0.58 18.87
N GLN A 925 -66.22 0.09 17.79
CA GLN A 925 -65.32 0.85 16.95
C GLN A 925 -65.73 0.76 15.49
N LEU A 926 -65.57 1.86 14.76
CA LEU A 926 -65.78 1.94 13.31
C LEU A 926 -64.43 1.75 12.64
N ILE A 927 -64.28 0.63 11.94
CA ILE A 927 -63.07 0.27 11.21
C ILE A 927 -63.32 0.53 9.73
N ASP A 928 -62.35 1.10 9.02
CA ASP A 928 -62.43 1.25 7.56
C ASP A 928 -62.13 -0.07 6.82
N GLU A 929 -62.20 -0.05 5.49
CA GLU A 929 -61.91 -1.21 4.64
C GLU A 929 -60.43 -1.64 4.66
N TYR A 930 -59.55 -0.80 5.19
CA TYR A 930 -58.11 -1.02 5.30
C TYR A 930 -57.68 -1.42 6.72
N GLY A 931 -58.64 -1.76 7.59
CA GLY A 931 -58.37 -2.20 8.97
C GLY A 931 -58.09 -1.07 9.98
N ALA A 932 -58.17 0.21 9.58
CA ALA A 932 -57.89 1.33 10.46
C ALA A 932 -59.12 1.80 11.26
N THR A 933 -58.95 2.06 12.55
CA THR A 933 -60.02 2.58 13.40
C THR A 933 -60.28 4.07 13.13
N MET A 934 -61.45 4.37 12.59
CA MET A 934 -61.87 5.73 12.25
C MET A 934 -62.52 6.46 13.43
N ALA A 935 -63.26 5.72 14.25
CA ALA A 935 -64.01 6.25 15.37
C ALA A 935 -64.30 5.17 16.40
N GLU A 936 -64.43 5.55 17.66
CA GLU A 936 -64.80 4.63 18.75
C GLU A 936 -65.87 5.24 19.65
N SER A 937 -66.56 4.38 20.40
CA SER A 937 -67.52 4.81 21.42
C SER A 937 -66.81 5.54 22.56
N THR A 938 -67.31 6.73 22.90
CA THR A 938 -66.85 7.56 24.03
C THR A 938 -67.20 6.99 25.42
N GLN A 939 -68.06 5.96 25.47
CA GLN A 939 -68.54 5.35 26.71
C GLN A 939 -68.72 3.84 26.55
N THR A 940 -68.59 3.13 27.67
CA THR A 940 -68.88 1.70 27.76
C THR A 940 -70.36 1.48 28.06
N TYR A 941 -70.98 0.53 27.36
CA TYR A 941 -72.40 0.19 27.50
C TYR A 941 -72.58 -1.08 28.33
N GLU A 942 -73.61 -1.14 29.19
CA GLU A 942 -73.78 -2.28 30.10
C GLU A 942 -74.05 -3.61 29.36
N ASN A 943 -74.64 -3.54 28.17
CA ASN A 943 -74.97 -4.72 27.38
C ASN A 943 -74.88 -4.48 25.86
N ARG A 944 -74.70 -5.57 25.11
CA ARG A 944 -74.60 -5.59 23.64
C ARG A 944 -75.75 -4.84 22.93
N THR A 945 -76.96 -4.89 23.48
CA THR A 945 -78.12 -4.23 22.85
C THR A 945 -77.96 -2.72 22.89
N GLU A 946 -77.51 -2.16 24.02
CA GLU A 946 -77.26 -0.73 24.19
C GLU A 946 -76.11 -0.24 23.31
N ALA A 947 -75.00 -0.97 23.24
CA ALA A 947 -73.89 -0.63 22.33
C ALA A 947 -74.36 -0.60 20.87
N ARG A 948 -75.18 -1.57 20.47
CA ARG A 948 -75.75 -1.64 19.13
C ARG A 948 -76.78 -0.55 18.86
N GLU A 949 -77.58 -0.16 19.84
CA GLU A 949 -78.50 0.98 19.73
C GLU A 949 -77.73 2.28 19.54
N ALA A 950 -76.70 2.54 20.34
CA ALA A 950 -75.87 3.73 20.21
C ALA A 950 -75.13 3.80 18.87
N MET A 951 -74.57 2.67 18.42
CA MET A 951 -73.98 2.56 17.08
C MET A 951 -75.00 2.87 15.97
N ASN A 952 -76.23 2.37 16.08
CA ASN A 952 -77.29 2.68 15.11
C ASN A 952 -77.70 4.16 15.14
N ASP A 953 -77.67 4.79 16.31
CA ASP A 953 -77.92 6.22 16.44
C ASP A 953 -76.83 7.04 15.76
N VAL A 954 -75.55 6.68 15.96
CA VAL A 954 -74.43 7.31 15.24
C VAL A 954 -74.55 7.08 13.74
N LYS A 955 -74.84 5.86 13.29
CA LYS A 955 -75.03 5.53 11.87
C LYS A 955 -76.19 6.30 11.23
N ALA A 956 -77.27 6.54 11.97
CA ALA A 956 -78.45 7.23 11.47
C ALA A 956 -78.27 8.76 11.41
N GLN A 957 -77.47 9.34 12.30
CA GLN A 957 -77.43 10.79 12.52
C GLN A 957 -76.13 11.46 12.10
N ALA A 958 -74.99 10.76 12.17
CA ALA A 958 -73.70 11.31 11.76
C ALA A 958 -73.64 11.75 10.30
N PRO A 959 -74.21 11.03 9.30
CA PRO A 959 -74.10 11.44 7.89
C PRO A 959 -74.62 12.86 7.60
N ASP A 960 -75.68 13.27 8.29
CA ASP A 960 -76.31 14.59 8.15
C ASP A 960 -75.79 15.62 9.18
N GLY A 961 -74.75 15.25 9.94
CA GLY A 961 -74.20 16.08 11.01
C GLY A 961 -73.39 17.27 10.50
N TRP A 962 -73.56 18.43 11.14
CA TRP A 962 -72.84 19.66 10.81
C TRP A 962 -71.58 19.81 11.65
N ILE A 963 -70.54 20.41 11.07
CA ILE A 963 -69.21 20.57 11.69
C ILE A 963 -69.17 21.89 12.46
N THR A 964 -68.71 21.84 13.70
CA THR A 964 -68.42 23.02 14.53
C THR A 964 -67.01 22.91 15.07
N PHE A 965 -66.23 23.97 14.90
CA PHE A 965 -64.91 24.08 15.51
C PHE A 965 -65.00 24.89 16.79
N THR A 966 -64.40 24.37 17.84
CA THR A 966 -64.37 24.99 19.17
C THR A 966 -62.90 25.20 19.54
N GLU A 967 -62.56 26.42 19.94
CA GLU A 967 -61.22 26.75 20.45
C GLU A 967 -61.00 26.21 21.86
#